data_AF-A4G9L4-F1
#
_entry.id   AF-A4G9L4-F1
#
_cell.length_a   1.000
_cell.length_b   1.000
_cell.length_c   1.000
_cell.angle_alpha   90.00
_cell.angle_beta   90.00
_cell.angle_gamma   90.00
#
_symmetry.space_group_name_H-M   'P 1'
#
loop_
_entity.id
_entity.type
_entity.pdbx_description
1 polymer ?
#
loop_
_entity_poly.entity_id
_entity_poly.type
_entity_poly.pdbx_seq_one_letter_code
_entity_poly.pdbx_strand_id
1 'polypeptide(L)'
;MHDDSHTFSTDAFPVELREAAWQNALASLALKSEIASKNKASLIGYVTFGVSQPGSVFSTLNASPQAFSARDPAMLTRTNSVIVFVLFEGVGQIDVGAETAAVSAGDIYLLDSSRQWKLALTSAFRASVIRLEKANFISRLMHTGKTDICKISSASGVGNIALEFVNAITCQLASLGSGDLEQMEDALSTMLVASLAHKEEEDVSHSTSMQLSHLRRICRTIEARLTDPELSAIDIARSEQLSARYLQKLFASAGTTFGEYVKKRRLDRCRIDLSNLSLKHLTISELCFRWGFNDAANFSRAFHLEFGISPKGYRSQPKSVTKRYELRGRPGPSATEHTKNVLLQNDELPWSARFAEVLVEAALLESAIALMPNQSSDSHKTEDADDEEYVGAHYYIPANSKTVHWGYFSSLIKPILAINSGDYVTIETITQHAYDDYERMIQGDAGAESIFFWDKDKKAIDRRGAGPIDASIFGRGAGEGFGVHICTGPVYVNNAEPGDVLEIRILDVMPRPAANPKFAGQSFGSNVASWWGFHYHDLLTEPKPREVVTIYEILDADHGSCAKAVYNYRWTPQTDPFGVVHETIDYPGVPVDHDSIVKNFEVLKNVRIPVRPHFGVLAVAPAHEDPIDSVPPSYFGGNLDNWRATKGAKLYLPVAVDGALFSVGDSHASQGDSELCGTAIECSMSGKFQLVLHKKKDLEGGFFADLDYPFLETETEWLIQGFSYANHLTQLGPHSQTDVYKKATLDLAMRDAFRKTRRYLMTAHKLTEDEAISVISVGVDFGITQVVNGNWGVHAVIRKSIFPDIS
;
A
#
# COMPACT_ATOMS: atom_id res chain seq x y z
N MET A 1 18.06 -20.48 5.23
CA MET A 1 17.38 -19.25 4.81
C MET A 1 16.57 -19.61 3.58
N HIS A 2 15.28 -19.90 3.74
CA HIS A 2 14.36 -20.11 2.61
C HIS A 2 13.22 -19.13 2.84
N ASP A 3 13.38 -17.94 2.26
CA ASP A 3 12.37 -16.90 2.20
C ASP A 3 11.43 -17.31 1.04
N ASP A 4 10.49 -18.22 1.33
CA ASP A 4 9.63 -18.89 0.32
C ASP A 4 8.51 -17.95 -0.21
N SER A 5 8.45 -16.70 0.27
CA SER A 5 7.61 -15.65 -0.30
C SER A 5 8.48 -14.63 -1.04
N HIS A 6 8.19 -14.43 -2.32
CA HIS A 6 8.89 -13.47 -3.16
C HIS A 6 7.88 -12.42 -3.62
N THR A 7 8.21 -11.15 -3.38
CA THR A 7 7.44 -10.02 -3.90
C THR A 7 8.18 -9.41 -5.07
N PHE A 8 7.48 -9.29 -6.19
CA PHE A 8 7.94 -8.65 -7.41
C PHE A 8 7.15 -7.35 -7.62
N SER A 9 7.86 -6.32 -8.09
CA SER A 9 7.31 -5.02 -8.48
C SER A 9 7.93 -4.61 -9.81
N THR A 10 7.10 -4.15 -10.76
CA THR A 10 7.60 -3.55 -12.00
C THR A 10 8.38 -2.26 -11.76
N ASP A 11 8.09 -1.52 -10.70
CA ASP A 11 8.76 -0.24 -10.40
C ASP A 11 10.24 -0.43 -10.04
N ALA A 12 10.63 -1.65 -9.66
CA ALA A 12 12.02 -2.00 -9.44
C ALA A 12 12.86 -2.00 -10.74
N PHE A 13 12.23 -1.82 -11.90
CA PHE A 13 12.84 -1.87 -13.24
C PHE A 13 12.56 -0.60 -14.05
N PRO A 14 13.51 -0.20 -14.91
CA PRO A 14 13.28 0.81 -15.95
C PRO A 14 12.09 0.46 -16.84
N VAL A 15 11.37 1.48 -17.33
CA VAL A 15 10.12 1.32 -18.11
C VAL A 15 10.27 0.34 -19.28
N GLU A 16 11.38 0.41 -20.01
CA GLU A 16 11.69 -0.46 -21.14
C GLU A 16 11.86 -1.94 -20.77
N LEU A 17 12.20 -2.23 -19.50
CA LEU A 17 12.34 -3.59 -18.98
C LEU A 17 11.09 -4.09 -18.24
N ARG A 18 10.15 -3.20 -17.88
CA ARG A 18 8.97 -3.56 -17.06
C ARG A 18 8.12 -4.64 -17.70
N GLU A 19 7.83 -4.56 -18.99
CA GLU A 19 7.01 -5.56 -19.68
C GLU A 19 7.67 -6.94 -19.65
N ALA A 20 8.94 -7.02 -20.02
CA ALA A 20 9.68 -8.28 -20.03
C ALA A 20 9.79 -8.89 -18.61
N ALA A 21 10.10 -8.04 -17.61
CA ALA A 21 10.19 -8.47 -16.22
C ALA A 21 8.83 -8.93 -15.68
N TRP A 22 7.74 -8.23 -16.00
CA TRP A 22 6.38 -8.61 -15.63
C TRP A 22 5.95 -9.94 -16.24
N GLN A 23 6.20 -10.14 -17.54
CA GLN A 23 5.94 -11.44 -18.20
C GLN A 23 6.72 -12.58 -17.55
N ASN A 24 7.97 -12.33 -17.15
CA ASN A 24 8.79 -13.31 -16.44
C ASN A 24 8.24 -13.62 -15.04
N ALA A 25 7.76 -12.62 -14.30
CA ALA A 25 7.13 -12.84 -12.99
C ALA A 25 5.86 -13.70 -13.11
N LEU A 26 5.01 -13.39 -14.10
CA LEU A 26 3.77 -14.10 -14.40
C LEU A 26 3.97 -15.51 -14.96
N ALA A 27 5.17 -15.82 -15.46
CA ALA A 27 5.53 -17.14 -15.97
C ALA A 27 5.26 -18.25 -14.95
N SER A 28 5.55 -17.99 -13.67
CA SER A 28 5.33 -18.92 -12.56
C SER A 28 3.86 -19.30 -12.36
N LEU A 29 2.94 -18.46 -12.81
CA LEU A 29 1.49 -18.65 -12.77
C LEU A 29 0.92 -19.26 -14.06
N ALA A 30 1.80 -19.63 -15.01
CA ALA A 30 1.42 -20.05 -16.36
C ALA A 30 0.55 -19.02 -17.11
N LEU A 31 0.67 -17.74 -16.74
CA LEU A 31 -0.02 -16.64 -17.39
C LEU A 31 0.90 -15.99 -18.42
N LYS A 32 0.30 -15.59 -19.53
CA LYS A 32 0.85 -14.61 -20.46
C LYS A 32 0.01 -13.34 -20.34
N SER A 33 0.67 -12.20 -20.14
CA SER A 33 -0.01 -10.91 -20.16
C SER A 33 -0.02 -10.33 -21.58
N GLU A 34 -1.08 -9.60 -21.94
CA GLU A 34 -1.18 -8.80 -23.14
C GLU A 34 -1.55 -7.38 -22.73
N ILE A 35 -0.61 -6.47 -22.92
CA ILE A 35 -0.76 -5.06 -22.56
C ILE A 35 -0.86 -4.27 -23.86
N ALA A 36 -1.90 -3.45 -23.98
CA ALA A 36 -2.06 -2.57 -25.13
C ALA A 36 -0.82 -1.67 -25.25
N SER A 37 -0.30 -1.46 -26.46
CA SER A 37 0.94 -0.70 -26.71
C SER A 37 0.93 0.68 -26.06
N LYS A 38 -0.21 1.37 -26.04
CA LYS A 38 -0.41 2.66 -25.36
C LYS A 38 -0.27 2.61 -23.83
N ASN A 39 -0.45 1.45 -23.21
CA ASN A 39 -0.40 1.25 -21.75
C ASN A 39 0.92 0.62 -21.29
N LYS A 40 1.85 0.29 -22.19
CA LYS A 40 3.12 -0.38 -21.82
C LYS A 40 3.99 0.50 -20.94
N ALA A 41 4.07 1.79 -21.25
CA ALA A 41 4.86 2.75 -20.48
C ALA A 41 4.24 3.06 -19.10
N SER A 42 2.94 2.79 -18.92
CA SER A 42 2.20 2.97 -17.67
C SER A 42 1.94 1.65 -16.95
N LEU A 43 2.67 0.58 -17.31
CA LEU A 43 2.52 -0.72 -16.65
C LEU A 43 2.98 -0.60 -15.20
N ILE A 44 2.03 -0.83 -14.29
CA ILE A 44 2.28 -1.02 -12.87
C ILE A 44 1.81 -2.43 -12.56
N GLY A 45 2.70 -3.25 -12.01
CA GLY A 45 2.44 -4.64 -11.68
C GLY A 45 3.17 -5.05 -10.41
N TYR A 46 2.39 -5.47 -9.42
CA TYR A 46 2.87 -6.06 -8.18
C TYR A 46 2.34 -7.46 -8.07
N VAL A 47 3.23 -8.41 -7.75
CA VAL A 47 2.84 -9.77 -7.46
C VAL A 47 3.62 -10.29 -6.26
N THR A 48 2.89 -10.79 -5.27
CA THR A 48 3.46 -11.59 -4.20
C THR A 48 3.12 -13.04 -4.49
N PHE A 49 4.11 -13.92 -4.46
CA PHE A 49 3.91 -15.35 -4.67
C PHE A 49 4.50 -16.18 -3.53
N GLY A 50 3.83 -17.29 -3.24
CA GLY A 50 4.29 -18.36 -2.37
C GLY A 50 4.12 -19.71 -3.07
N VAL A 51 5.06 -20.62 -2.88
CA VAL A 51 5.08 -21.92 -3.56
C VAL A 51 4.89 -23.05 -2.55
N SER A 52 3.91 -23.93 -2.80
CA SER A 52 3.72 -25.14 -1.98
C SER A 52 4.77 -26.21 -2.31
N GLN A 53 5.02 -27.16 -1.40
CA GLN A 53 5.93 -28.29 -1.70
C GLN A 53 5.53 -29.09 -2.97
N PRO A 54 4.24 -29.31 -3.25
CA PRO A 54 3.79 -29.89 -4.52
C PRO A 54 4.09 -29.07 -5.79
N GLY A 55 4.54 -27.82 -5.67
CA GLY A 55 4.84 -26.92 -6.78
C GLY A 55 3.67 -26.04 -7.22
N SER A 56 2.55 -26.04 -6.49
CA SER A 56 1.45 -25.12 -6.74
C SER A 56 1.85 -23.70 -6.31
N VAL A 57 1.42 -22.71 -7.07
CA VAL A 57 1.82 -21.30 -6.88
C VAL A 57 0.60 -20.51 -6.45
N PHE A 58 0.67 -19.91 -5.26
CA PHE A 58 -0.32 -18.99 -4.74
C PHE A 58 0.17 -17.58 -4.99
N SER A 59 -0.69 -16.71 -5.49
CA SER A 59 -0.31 -15.32 -5.71
C SER A 59 -1.43 -14.32 -5.47
N THR A 60 -0.99 -13.11 -5.14
CA THR A 60 -1.79 -11.90 -5.08
C THR A 60 -1.23 -10.94 -6.11
N LEU A 61 -2.06 -10.47 -7.06
CA LEU A 61 -1.68 -9.53 -8.11
C LEU A 61 -2.43 -8.21 -7.90
N ASN A 62 -1.69 -7.10 -7.98
CA ASN A 62 -2.22 -5.75 -8.13
C ASN A 62 -1.60 -5.14 -9.38
N ALA A 63 -2.39 -4.77 -10.38
CA ALA A 63 -1.81 -4.22 -11.60
C ALA A 63 -2.75 -3.31 -12.40
N SER A 64 -2.14 -2.55 -13.32
CA SER A 64 -2.82 -1.75 -14.33
C SER A 64 -3.62 -2.63 -15.32
N PRO A 65 -4.62 -2.07 -16.03
CA PRO A 65 -5.45 -2.81 -16.99
C PRO A 65 -4.62 -3.62 -18.00
N GLN A 66 -4.94 -4.91 -18.14
CA GLN A 66 -4.28 -5.83 -19.06
C GLN A 66 -5.15 -7.06 -19.32
N ALA A 67 -4.81 -7.83 -20.35
CA ALA A 67 -5.42 -9.13 -20.58
C ALA A 67 -4.47 -10.27 -20.22
N PHE A 68 -5.03 -11.38 -19.76
CA PHE A 68 -4.31 -12.62 -19.47
C PHE A 68 -4.77 -13.74 -20.37
N SER A 69 -3.85 -14.60 -20.75
CA SER A 69 -4.13 -15.88 -21.41
C SER A 69 -3.23 -16.97 -20.84
N ALA A 70 -3.58 -18.23 -21.09
CA ALA A 70 -2.69 -19.34 -20.81
C ALA A 70 -1.40 -19.21 -21.64
N ARG A 71 -0.25 -19.46 -21.02
CA ARG A 71 1.03 -19.54 -21.74
C ARG A 71 1.04 -20.76 -22.67
N ASP A 72 1.72 -20.66 -23.82
CA ASP A 72 1.76 -21.68 -24.87
C ASP A 72 2.06 -23.09 -24.32
N PRO A 73 1.18 -24.09 -24.55
CA PRO A 73 1.32 -25.47 -24.08
C PRO A 73 2.65 -26.15 -24.46
N ALA A 74 3.34 -25.69 -25.51
CA ALA A 74 4.61 -26.27 -25.96
C ALA A 74 5.77 -26.11 -24.94
N MET A 75 5.66 -25.18 -23.99
CA MET A 75 6.68 -24.90 -22.96
C MET A 75 6.35 -25.48 -21.58
N LEU A 76 5.16 -26.06 -21.38
CA LEU A 76 4.74 -26.65 -20.11
C LEU A 76 5.02 -28.17 -20.13
N THR A 77 5.86 -28.63 -19.22
CA THR A 77 6.15 -30.05 -19.03
C THR A 77 4.91 -30.81 -18.53
N ARG A 78 4.18 -31.48 -19.43
CA ARG A 78 3.32 -32.68 -19.20
C ARG A 78 2.33 -32.71 -18.00
N THR A 79 2.03 -31.61 -17.30
CA THR A 79 1.04 -31.57 -16.22
C THR A 79 -0.12 -30.62 -16.57
N ASN A 80 -1.36 -31.13 -16.53
CA ASN A 80 -2.56 -30.32 -16.70
C ASN A 80 -2.80 -29.52 -15.39
N SER A 81 -2.42 -28.25 -15.38
CA SER A 81 -2.66 -27.37 -14.22
C SER A 81 -4.00 -26.64 -14.33
N VAL A 82 -4.63 -26.39 -13.18
CA VAL A 82 -5.85 -25.56 -13.09
C VAL A 82 -5.48 -24.23 -12.45
N ILE A 83 -5.90 -23.14 -13.08
CA ILE A 83 -5.74 -21.79 -12.55
C ILE A 83 -7.05 -21.39 -11.88
N VAL A 84 -6.98 -21.09 -10.59
CA VAL A 84 -8.06 -20.49 -9.82
C VAL A 84 -7.85 -18.98 -9.86
N PHE A 85 -8.79 -18.26 -10.46
CA PHE A 85 -8.79 -16.81 -10.56
C PHE A 85 -9.92 -16.23 -9.72
N VAL A 86 -9.58 -15.32 -8.81
CA VAL A 86 -10.53 -14.57 -8.00
C VAL A 86 -10.26 -13.10 -8.19
N LEU A 87 -11.25 -12.36 -8.72
CA LEU A 87 -11.19 -10.90 -8.75
C LEU A 87 -11.71 -10.37 -7.43
N PHE A 88 -10.91 -9.56 -6.73
CA PHE A 88 -11.36 -8.83 -5.55
C PHE A 88 -11.82 -7.44 -5.93
N GLU A 89 -11.10 -6.80 -6.84
CA GLU A 89 -11.37 -5.44 -7.30
C GLU A 89 -11.09 -5.32 -8.79
N GLY A 90 -11.85 -4.47 -9.47
CA GLY A 90 -11.74 -4.21 -10.89
C GLY A 90 -12.89 -4.83 -11.70
N VAL A 91 -12.85 -4.58 -13.00
CA VAL A 91 -13.86 -5.07 -13.95
C VAL A 91 -13.20 -5.65 -15.18
N GLY A 92 -13.77 -6.75 -15.66
CA GLY A 92 -13.30 -7.35 -16.89
C GLY A 92 -14.26 -8.36 -17.49
N GLN A 93 -13.75 -9.08 -18.46
CA GLN A 93 -14.48 -10.06 -19.23
C GLN A 93 -13.58 -11.27 -19.48
N ILE A 94 -14.17 -12.45 -19.50
CA ILE A 94 -13.50 -13.68 -19.87
C ILE A 94 -14.14 -14.29 -21.10
N ASP A 95 -13.29 -14.69 -22.04
CA ASP A 95 -13.64 -15.37 -23.28
C ASP A 95 -13.03 -16.79 -23.27
N VAL A 96 -13.86 -17.81 -23.48
CA VAL A 96 -13.43 -19.21 -23.60
C VAL A 96 -14.16 -19.83 -24.81
N GLY A 97 -13.42 -20.14 -25.87
CA GLY A 97 -14.03 -20.63 -27.12
C GLY A 97 -14.95 -19.58 -27.74
N ALA A 98 -16.24 -19.90 -27.84
CA ALA A 98 -17.28 -18.98 -28.34
C ALA A 98 -18.09 -18.31 -27.22
N GLU A 99 -17.80 -18.64 -25.95
CA GLU A 99 -18.49 -18.08 -24.79
C GLU A 99 -17.74 -16.87 -24.23
N THR A 100 -18.51 -15.90 -23.78
CA THR A 100 -18.05 -14.65 -23.17
C THR A 100 -18.85 -14.40 -21.90
N ALA A 101 -18.19 -14.04 -20.80
CA ALA A 101 -18.85 -13.66 -19.55
C ALA A 101 -18.16 -12.47 -18.87
N ALA A 102 -18.96 -11.62 -18.22
CA ALA A 102 -18.43 -10.59 -17.34
C ALA A 102 -17.76 -11.21 -16.11
N VAL A 103 -16.66 -10.59 -15.69
CA VAL A 103 -15.91 -10.94 -14.48
C VAL A 103 -16.18 -9.90 -13.42
N SER A 104 -16.85 -10.33 -12.36
CA SER A 104 -17.21 -9.50 -11.22
C SER A 104 -16.40 -9.88 -10.00
N ALA A 105 -16.19 -8.91 -9.11
CA ALA A 105 -15.56 -9.14 -7.82
C ALA A 105 -16.36 -10.18 -7.01
N GLY A 106 -15.63 -11.08 -6.33
CA GLY A 106 -16.19 -12.04 -5.41
C GLY A 106 -16.58 -13.39 -6.01
N ASP A 107 -16.43 -13.64 -7.31
CA ASP A 107 -16.64 -14.97 -7.89
C ASP A 107 -15.32 -15.71 -8.13
N ILE A 108 -15.38 -17.05 -8.15
CA ILE A 108 -14.23 -17.91 -8.43
C ILE A 108 -14.34 -18.44 -9.86
N TYR A 109 -13.31 -18.20 -10.67
CA TYR A 109 -13.19 -18.70 -12.03
C TYR A 109 -12.11 -19.78 -12.10
N LEU A 110 -12.46 -20.94 -12.65
CA LEU A 110 -11.51 -22.02 -12.88
C LEU A 110 -11.13 -22.07 -14.36
N LEU A 111 -9.84 -21.99 -14.65
CA LEU A 111 -9.28 -21.91 -16.00
C LEU A 111 -8.34 -23.08 -16.24
N ASP A 112 -8.56 -23.81 -17.33
CA ASP A 112 -7.68 -24.91 -17.72
C ASP A 112 -6.48 -24.35 -18.49
N SER A 113 -5.27 -24.58 -17.98
CA SER A 113 -4.03 -24.11 -18.61
C SER A 113 -3.75 -24.74 -19.99
N SER A 114 -4.40 -25.87 -20.32
CA SER A 114 -4.26 -26.55 -21.62
C SER A 114 -5.17 -26.00 -22.72
N ARG A 115 -6.13 -25.14 -22.37
CA ARG A 115 -7.09 -24.55 -23.31
C ARG A 115 -6.77 -23.08 -23.57
N GLN A 116 -7.27 -22.57 -24.71
CA GLN A 116 -7.23 -21.15 -24.98
C GLN A 116 -8.40 -20.43 -24.30
N TRP A 117 -8.06 -19.44 -23.50
CA TRP A 117 -8.97 -18.50 -22.88
C TRP A 117 -8.27 -17.14 -22.81
N LYS A 118 -9.08 -16.07 -22.77
CA LYS A 118 -8.61 -14.70 -22.61
C LYS A 118 -9.41 -14.02 -21.53
N LEU A 119 -8.73 -13.47 -20.54
CA LEU A 119 -9.31 -12.70 -19.44
C LEU A 119 -8.85 -11.24 -19.59
N ALA A 120 -9.72 -10.36 -20.06
CA ALA A 120 -9.41 -8.94 -20.24
C ALA A 120 -9.92 -8.12 -19.05
N LEU A 121 -9.00 -7.54 -18.27
CA LEU A 121 -9.32 -6.60 -17.19
C LEU A 121 -9.15 -5.16 -17.71
N THR A 122 -10.23 -4.40 -17.63
CA THR A 122 -10.35 -3.07 -18.26
C THR A 122 -10.05 -1.91 -17.30
N SER A 123 -10.06 -2.18 -16.00
CA SER A 123 -9.62 -1.26 -14.94
C SER A 123 -8.36 -1.78 -14.25
N ALA A 124 -7.72 -0.93 -13.43
CA ALA A 124 -6.80 -1.42 -12.43
C ALA A 124 -7.52 -2.46 -11.55
N PHE A 125 -6.79 -3.48 -11.12
CA PHE A 125 -7.40 -4.63 -10.46
C PHE A 125 -6.53 -5.21 -9.36
N ARG A 126 -7.20 -5.89 -8.43
CA ARG A 126 -6.61 -6.75 -7.42
C ARG A 126 -7.22 -8.14 -7.54
N ALA A 127 -6.38 -9.16 -7.67
CA ALA A 127 -6.83 -10.53 -7.88
C ALA A 127 -5.95 -11.54 -7.13
N SER A 128 -6.53 -12.67 -6.74
CA SER A 128 -5.76 -13.87 -6.42
C SER A 128 -5.68 -14.77 -7.65
N VAL A 129 -4.48 -15.24 -7.95
CA VAL A 129 -4.27 -16.28 -8.96
C VAL A 129 -3.53 -17.44 -8.34
N ILE A 130 -4.14 -18.62 -8.37
CA ILE A 130 -3.56 -19.83 -7.80
C ILE A 130 -3.42 -20.87 -8.91
N ARG A 131 -2.19 -21.30 -9.19
CA ARG A 131 -1.91 -22.39 -10.13
C ARG A 131 -1.78 -23.69 -9.34
N LEU A 132 -2.72 -24.61 -9.54
CA LEU A 132 -2.75 -25.92 -8.88
C LEU A 132 -2.11 -26.99 -9.78
N GLU A 133 -1.00 -27.60 -9.33
CA GLU A 133 -0.28 -28.67 -10.05
C GLU A 133 -0.97 -30.04 -9.93
N LYS A 134 -1.56 -30.36 -8.77
CA LYS A 134 -2.21 -31.67 -8.51
C LYS A 134 -3.73 -31.66 -8.80
N ALA A 135 -4.17 -30.93 -9.83
CA ALA A 135 -5.57 -30.68 -10.11
C ALA A 135 -6.18 -31.50 -11.26
N ASN A 136 -5.57 -32.63 -11.66
CA ASN A 136 -6.06 -33.49 -12.75
C ASN A 136 -7.55 -33.87 -12.63
N PHE A 137 -8.04 -34.07 -11.40
CA PHE A 137 -9.45 -34.37 -11.15
C PHE A 137 -10.35 -33.15 -11.33
N ILE A 138 -9.90 -31.97 -10.90
CA ILE A 138 -10.64 -30.70 -11.07
C ILE A 138 -10.72 -30.34 -12.56
N SER A 139 -9.61 -30.41 -13.30
CA SER A 139 -9.61 -30.18 -14.76
C SER A 139 -10.64 -31.06 -15.47
N ARG A 140 -10.77 -32.35 -15.09
CA ARG A 140 -11.81 -33.22 -15.65
C ARG A 140 -13.23 -32.81 -15.28
N LEU A 141 -13.48 -32.35 -14.05
CA LEU A 141 -14.79 -31.88 -13.59
C LEU A 141 -15.19 -30.54 -14.21
N MET A 142 -14.24 -29.68 -14.55
CA MET A 142 -14.55 -28.41 -15.23
C MET A 142 -15.22 -28.64 -16.59
N HIS A 143 -14.88 -29.74 -17.26
CA HIS A 143 -15.37 -30.09 -18.60
C HIS A 143 -16.62 -30.97 -18.61
N THR A 144 -17.28 -31.18 -17.46
CA THR A 144 -18.54 -31.94 -17.41
C THR A 144 -19.79 -31.06 -17.52
N GLY A 145 -19.63 -29.74 -17.44
CA GLY A 145 -20.71 -28.76 -17.59
C GLY A 145 -21.12 -28.48 -19.04
N LYS A 146 -22.26 -27.79 -19.23
CA LYS A 146 -22.72 -27.34 -20.56
C LYS A 146 -21.95 -26.12 -21.09
N THR A 147 -21.37 -25.32 -20.21
CA THR A 147 -20.62 -24.11 -20.54
C THR A 147 -19.12 -24.36 -20.43
N ASP A 148 -18.35 -23.75 -21.32
CA ASP A 148 -16.89 -23.81 -21.31
C ASP A 148 -16.31 -22.91 -20.19
N ILE A 149 -17.06 -21.90 -19.74
CA ILE A 149 -16.68 -21.03 -18.61
C ILE A 149 -17.07 -21.66 -17.27
N CYS A 150 -16.07 -22.16 -16.54
CA CYS A 150 -16.25 -22.76 -15.23
C CYS A 150 -16.23 -21.71 -14.10
N LYS A 151 -17.40 -21.11 -13.85
CA LYS A 151 -17.65 -20.19 -12.72
C LYS A 151 -18.23 -20.92 -11.51
N ILE A 152 -17.68 -20.69 -10.32
CA ILE A 152 -18.26 -21.07 -9.03
C ILE A 152 -18.84 -19.81 -8.38
N SER A 153 -20.16 -19.81 -8.17
CA SER A 153 -20.86 -18.72 -7.49
C SER A 153 -20.49 -18.69 -6.01
N SER A 154 -20.24 -17.49 -5.49
CA SER A 154 -19.98 -17.24 -4.07
C SER A 154 -21.20 -16.80 -3.27
N ALA A 155 -22.39 -16.77 -3.90
CA ALA A 155 -23.61 -16.23 -3.27
C ALA A 155 -24.09 -17.06 -2.05
N SER A 156 -23.80 -18.36 -1.98
CA SER A 156 -24.05 -19.20 -0.80
C SER A 156 -23.31 -20.54 -0.85
N GLY A 157 -23.26 -21.26 0.27
CA GLY A 157 -22.73 -22.62 0.34
C GLY A 157 -21.20 -22.73 0.32
N VAL A 158 -20.68 -23.84 -0.22
CA VAL A 158 -19.24 -24.15 -0.20
C VAL A 158 -18.41 -23.18 -1.07
N GLY A 159 -18.99 -22.61 -2.12
CA GLY A 159 -18.33 -21.62 -2.97
C GLY A 159 -17.97 -20.33 -2.21
N ASN A 160 -18.86 -19.87 -1.32
CA ASN A 160 -18.57 -18.73 -0.45
C ASN A 160 -17.43 -19.03 0.54
N ILE A 161 -17.44 -20.22 1.14
CA ILE A 161 -16.36 -20.65 2.06
C ILE A 161 -15.02 -20.72 1.32
N ALA A 162 -15.01 -21.24 0.08
CA ALA A 162 -13.80 -21.27 -0.75
C ALA A 162 -13.29 -19.86 -1.05
N LEU A 163 -14.18 -18.90 -1.32
CA LEU A 163 -13.80 -17.51 -1.58
C LEU A 163 -13.14 -16.88 -0.36
N GLU A 164 -13.79 -16.97 0.81
CA GLU A 164 -13.26 -16.43 2.07
C GLU A 164 -11.91 -17.07 2.43
N PHE A 165 -11.77 -18.36 2.13
CA PHE A 165 -10.51 -19.07 2.32
C PHE A 165 -9.40 -18.55 1.39
N VAL A 166 -9.68 -18.33 0.10
CA VAL A 166 -8.73 -17.71 -0.83
C VAL A 166 -8.36 -16.30 -0.38
N ASN A 167 -9.32 -15.50 0.09
CA ASN A 167 -9.08 -14.17 0.63
C ASN A 167 -8.16 -14.20 1.87
N ALA A 168 -8.40 -15.14 2.79
CA ALA A 168 -7.56 -15.33 3.97
C ALA A 168 -6.11 -15.71 3.61
N ILE A 169 -5.92 -16.62 2.63
CA ILE A 169 -4.58 -16.98 2.12
C ILE A 169 -3.92 -15.74 1.50
N THR A 170 -4.64 -14.99 0.66
CA THR A 170 -4.14 -13.78 -0.02
C THR A 170 -3.61 -12.76 0.98
N CYS A 171 -4.31 -12.55 2.10
CA CYS A 171 -3.92 -11.59 3.13
C CYS A 171 -2.72 -12.04 3.97
N GLN A 172 -2.48 -13.35 4.08
CA GLN A 172 -1.40 -13.93 4.87
C GLN A 172 -0.25 -14.49 4.02
N LEU A 173 -0.30 -14.35 2.69
CA LEU A 173 0.60 -15.07 1.79
C LEU A 173 2.09 -14.83 2.10
N ALA A 174 2.46 -13.59 2.48
CA ALA A 174 3.83 -13.24 2.85
C ALA A 174 4.31 -13.88 4.17
N SER A 175 3.41 -14.36 5.03
CA SER A 175 3.73 -14.99 6.32
C SER A 175 3.66 -16.53 6.29
N LEU A 176 3.17 -17.12 5.20
CA LEU A 176 2.97 -18.56 5.06
C LEU A 176 4.19 -19.26 4.45
N GLY A 177 4.65 -20.35 5.06
CA GLY A 177 5.70 -21.19 4.50
C GLY A 177 5.15 -22.21 3.50
N SER A 178 6.05 -22.83 2.73
CA SER A 178 5.71 -23.86 1.73
C SER A 178 4.90 -25.05 2.28
N GLY A 179 5.13 -25.44 3.54
CA GLY A 179 4.37 -26.50 4.22
C GLY A 179 2.98 -26.08 4.71
N ASP A 180 2.74 -24.78 4.95
CA ASP A 180 1.41 -24.25 5.24
C ASP A 180 0.60 -24.20 3.95
N LEU A 181 1.22 -23.71 2.86
CA LEU A 181 0.60 -23.63 1.53
C LEU A 181 0.18 -25.00 0.98
N GLU A 182 0.94 -26.06 1.24
CA GLU A 182 0.52 -27.44 0.89
C GLU A 182 -0.80 -27.83 1.57
N GLN A 183 -0.97 -27.48 2.85
CA GLN A 183 -2.22 -27.79 3.57
C GLN A 183 -3.39 -26.95 3.04
N MET A 184 -3.12 -25.68 2.69
CA MET A 184 -4.11 -24.81 2.08
C MET A 184 -4.52 -25.30 0.68
N GLU A 185 -3.59 -25.83 -0.10
CA GLU A 185 -3.84 -26.46 -1.41
C GLU A 185 -4.81 -27.64 -1.31
N ASP A 186 -4.58 -28.56 -0.37
CA ASP A 186 -5.44 -29.72 -0.14
C ASP A 186 -6.87 -29.30 0.27
N ALA A 187 -6.97 -28.31 1.17
CA ALA A 187 -8.24 -27.78 1.64
C ALA A 187 -9.03 -27.08 0.53
N LEU A 188 -8.36 -26.18 -0.22
CA LEU A 188 -8.96 -25.46 -1.33
C LEU A 188 -9.43 -26.44 -2.42
N SER A 189 -8.59 -27.40 -2.81
CA SER A 189 -8.95 -28.41 -3.81
C SER A 189 -10.20 -29.20 -3.41
N THR A 190 -10.34 -29.53 -2.13
CA THR A 190 -11.53 -30.23 -1.60
C THR A 190 -12.78 -29.36 -1.72
N MET A 191 -12.70 -28.07 -1.37
CA MET A 191 -13.83 -27.13 -1.48
C MET A 191 -14.24 -26.87 -2.93
N LEU A 192 -13.27 -26.76 -3.85
CA LEU A 192 -13.52 -26.59 -5.28
C LEU A 192 -14.23 -27.81 -5.86
N VAL A 193 -13.77 -29.03 -5.55
CA VAL A 193 -14.43 -30.27 -5.96
C VAL A 193 -15.87 -30.35 -5.43
N ALA A 194 -16.09 -30.01 -4.15
CA ALA A 194 -17.43 -30.00 -3.56
C ALA A 194 -18.35 -28.97 -4.22
N SER A 195 -17.83 -27.79 -4.56
CA SER A 195 -18.59 -26.72 -5.23
C SER A 195 -18.98 -27.11 -6.66
N LEU A 196 -18.08 -27.73 -7.41
CA LEU A 196 -18.36 -28.25 -8.75
C LEU A 196 -19.38 -29.40 -8.73
N ALA A 197 -19.39 -30.21 -7.67
CA ALA A 197 -20.34 -31.31 -7.54
C ALA A 197 -21.79 -30.85 -7.33
N HIS A 198 -22.03 -29.68 -6.72
CA HIS A 198 -23.36 -29.13 -6.48
C HIS A 198 -23.97 -28.45 -7.72
N LYS A 199 -23.13 -27.90 -8.63
CA LYS A 199 -23.58 -27.19 -9.84
C LYS A 199 -24.37 -28.07 -10.84
N GLU A 200 -24.21 -29.41 -10.76
CA GLU A 200 -24.92 -30.35 -11.63
C GLU A 200 -26.28 -30.83 -11.08
N GLU A 201 -26.61 -30.58 -9.80
CA GLU A 201 -27.92 -30.97 -9.25
C GLU A 201 -29.07 -30.07 -9.76
N GLU A 202 -28.75 -28.85 -10.22
CA GLU A 202 -29.74 -27.90 -10.75
C GLU A 202 -30.03 -28.08 -12.27
N ASP A 203 -29.21 -28.84 -13.01
CA ASP A 203 -29.22 -28.82 -14.48
C ASP A 203 -29.29 -30.25 -15.10
N VAL A 204 -30.42 -30.95 -14.90
CA VAL A 204 -30.57 -32.38 -15.28
C VAL A 204 -31.03 -32.60 -16.73
N SER A 205 -30.22 -33.31 -17.53
CA SER A 205 -30.66 -34.16 -18.67
C SER A 205 -29.79 -35.43 -18.81
N HIS A 206 -30.30 -36.48 -19.46
CA HIS A 206 -30.62 -37.74 -18.77
C HIS A 206 -29.80 -39.03 -19.06
N SER A 207 -28.54 -39.03 -19.54
CA SER A 207 -27.81 -40.31 -19.69
C SER A 207 -26.34 -40.35 -19.23
N THR A 208 -25.53 -39.32 -19.50
CA THR A 208 -24.14 -39.26 -19.01
C THR A 208 -24.05 -38.79 -17.55
N SER A 209 -25.01 -37.94 -17.12
CA SER A 209 -25.20 -37.45 -15.74
C SER A 209 -25.42 -38.56 -14.70
N MET A 210 -26.05 -39.67 -15.09
CA MET A 210 -26.39 -40.77 -14.18
C MET A 210 -25.14 -41.58 -13.75
N GLN A 211 -24.18 -41.76 -14.66
CA GLN A 211 -22.91 -42.44 -14.37
C GLN A 211 -22.05 -41.61 -13.40
N LEU A 212 -22.05 -40.28 -13.56
CA LEU A 212 -21.36 -39.32 -12.70
C LEU A 212 -22.00 -39.19 -11.31
N SER A 213 -23.33 -39.13 -11.24
CA SER A 213 -24.09 -39.18 -9.98
C SER A 213 -23.79 -40.47 -9.20
N HIS A 214 -23.81 -41.62 -9.88
CA HIS A 214 -23.46 -42.91 -9.28
C HIS A 214 -22.01 -42.93 -8.78
N LEU A 215 -21.05 -42.42 -9.57
CA LEU A 215 -19.64 -42.37 -9.16
C LEU A 215 -19.43 -41.44 -7.95
N ARG A 216 -20.06 -40.26 -7.91
CA ARG A 216 -19.99 -39.34 -6.76
C ARG A 216 -20.57 -39.96 -5.49
N ARG A 217 -21.73 -40.61 -5.61
CA ARG A 217 -22.39 -41.30 -4.49
C ARG A 217 -21.51 -42.44 -3.96
N ILE A 218 -20.95 -43.25 -4.86
CA ILE A 218 -20.00 -44.33 -4.53
C ILE A 218 -18.77 -43.78 -3.80
N CYS A 219 -18.14 -42.71 -4.30
CA CYS A 219 -16.96 -42.11 -3.66
C CYS A 219 -17.25 -41.57 -2.26
N ARG A 220 -18.42 -40.95 -2.05
CA ARG A 220 -18.86 -40.47 -0.72
C ARG A 220 -19.05 -41.64 0.26
N THR A 221 -19.69 -42.71 -0.18
CA THR A 221 -19.90 -43.91 0.65
C THR A 221 -18.58 -44.61 0.98
N ILE A 222 -17.61 -44.60 0.05
CA ILE A 222 -16.25 -45.09 0.32
C ILE A 222 -15.57 -44.25 1.40
N GLU A 223 -15.58 -42.92 1.30
CA GLU A 223 -14.99 -42.02 2.31
C GLU A 223 -15.58 -42.26 3.71
N ALA A 224 -16.91 -42.42 3.80
CA ALA A 224 -17.60 -42.69 5.07
C ALA A 224 -17.25 -44.04 5.69
N ARG A 225 -16.71 -44.98 4.89
CA ARG A 225 -16.40 -46.35 5.30
C ARG A 225 -14.92 -46.71 5.16
N LEU A 226 -14.02 -45.75 5.01
CA LEU A 226 -12.60 -46.03 4.80
C LEU A 226 -11.97 -46.88 5.91
N THR A 227 -12.47 -46.76 7.14
CA THR A 227 -12.00 -47.51 8.32
C THR A 227 -12.41 -48.99 8.31
N ASP A 228 -13.33 -49.42 7.44
CA ASP A 228 -13.81 -50.81 7.35
C ASP A 228 -12.82 -51.69 6.55
N PRO A 229 -12.03 -52.57 7.20
CA PRO A 229 -11.00 -53.35 6.50
C PRO A 229 -11.55 -54.27 5.41
N GLU A 230 -12.79 -54.72 5.54
CA GLU A 230 -13.45 -55.65 4.61
C GLU A 230 -14.25 -54.93 3.50
N LEU A 231 -14.05 -53.61 3.35
CA LEU A 231 -14.74 -52.80 2.35
C LEU A 231 -14.55 -53.34 0.92
N SER A 232 -15.62 -53.91 0.35
CA SER A 232 -15.60 -54.49 -0.98
C SER A 232 -16.44 -53.70 -2.00
N ALA A 233 -16.08 -53.83 -3.27
CA ALA A 233 -16.84 -53.27 -4.39
C ALA A 233 -18.27 -53.82 -4.45
N ILE A 234 -18.49 -55.06 -3.99
CA ILE A 234 -19.81 -55.72 -3.98
C ILE A 234 -20.70 -55.08 -2.91
N ASP A 235 -20.14 -54.78 -1.75
CA ASP A 235 -20.91 -54.20 -0.63
C ASP A 235 -21.31 -52.75 -0.90
N ILE A 236 -20.40 -51.97 -1.49
CA ILE A 236 -20.73 -50.62 -1.96
C ILE A 236 -21.74 -50.67 -3.11
N ALA A 237 -21.58 -51.59 -4.06
CA ALA A 237 -22.57 -51.74 -5.14
C ALA A 237 -23.95 -52.10 -4.58
N ARG A 238 -24.04 -52.99 -3.58
CA ARG A 238 -25.30 -53.36 -2.92
C ARG A 238 -25.92 -52.20 -2.15
N SER A 239 -25.14 -51.46 -1.36
CA SER A 239 -25.65 -50.30 -0.60
C SER A 239 -26.16 -49.19 -1.50
N GLU A 240 -25.52 -49.04 -2.67
CA GLU A 240 -25.89 -48.04 -3.68
C GLU A 240 -26.91 -48.57 -4.70
N GLN A 241 -27.45 -49.77 -4.55
CA GLN A 241 -28.40 -50.39 -5.50
C GLN A 241 -27.86 -50.46 -6.96
N LEU A 242 -26.55 -50.67 -7.11
CA LEU A 242 -25.85 -50.81 -8.39
C LEU A 242 -25.33 -52.24 -8.57
N SER A 243 -25.06 -52.65 -9.81
CA SER A 243 -24.34 -53.91 -10.05
C SER A 243 -22.83 -53.73 -9.80
N ALA A 244 -22.18 -54.73 -9.21
CA ALA A 244 -20.73 -54.72 -8.98
C ALA A 244 -19.95 -54.53 -10.29
N ARG A 245 -20.45 -55.10 -11.39
CA ARG A 245 -19.87 -54.94 -12.74
C ARG A 245 -19.94 -53.50 -13.24
N TYR A 246 -21.03 -52.79 -12.94
CA TYR A 246 -21.20 -51.40 -13.32
C TYR A 246 -20.30 -50.47 -12.49
N LEU A 247 -20.18 -50.69 -11.18
CA LEU A 247 -19.24 -49.96 -10.33
C LEU A 247 -17.78 -50.13 -10.79
N GLN A 248 -17.37 -51.35 -11.12
CA GLN A 248 -16.03 -51.60 -11.67
C GLN A 248 -15.81 -50.90 -13.01
N LYS A 249 -16.84 -50.86 -13.88
CA LYS A 249 -16.79 -50.12 -15.15
C LYS A 249 -16.64 -48.61 -14.92
N LEU A 250 -17.30 -48.05 -13.89
CA LEU A 250 -17.17 -46.64 -13.53
C LEU A 250 -15.74 -46.29 -13.09
N PHE A 251 -15.11 -47.08 -12.20
CA PHE A 251 -13.71 -46.84 -11.82
C PHE A 251 -12.74 -47.03 -13.00
N ALA A 252 -12.94 -48.08 -13.81
CA ALA A 252 -12.12 -48.30 -15.00
C ALA A 252 -12.21 -47.12 -15.99
N SER A 253 -13.39 -46.53 -16.15
CA SER A 253 -13.56 -45.31 -16.97
C SER A 253 -12.87 -44.07 -16.38
N ALA A 254 -12.62 -44.04 -15.06
CA ALA A 254 -11.86 -43.01 -14.38
C ALA A 254 -10.33 -43.25 -14.38
N GLY A 255 -9.86 -44.36 -14.97
CA GLY A 255 -8.44 -44.70 -15.08
C GLY A 255 -7.83 -45.32 -13.81
N THR A 256 -8.65 -45.90 -12.94
CA THR A 256 -8.23 -46.56 -11.70
C THR A 256 -9.07 -47.83 -11.46
N THR A 257 -8.70 -48.67 -10.52
CA THR A 257 -9.60 -49.70 -9.97
C THR A 257 -10.20 -49.24 -8.64
N PHE A 258 -11.31 -49.87 -8.22
CA PHE A 258 -11.90 -49.63 -6.89
C PHE A 258 -10.86 -49.86 -5.77
N GLY A 259 -10.08 -50.94 -5.87
CA GLY A 259 -9.09 -51.30 -4.86
C GLY A 259 -7.93 -50.30 -4.77
N GLU A 260 -7.43 -49.83 -5.92
CA GLU A 260 -6.39 -48.79 -5.96
C GLU A 260 -6.89 -47.46 -5.39
N TYR A 261 -8.14 -47.09 -5.71
CA TYR A 261 -8.76 -45.88 -5.18
C TYR A 261 -8.88 -45.93 -3.65
N VAL A 262 -9.48 -46.99 -3.09
CA VAL A 262 -9.60 -47.17 -1.63
C VAL A 262 -8.22 -47.16 -0.98
N LYS A 263 -7.25 -47.89 -1.55
CA LYS A 263 -5.88 -47.95 -1.04
C LYS A 263 -5.22 -46.56 -0.99
N LYS A 264 -5.32 -45.76 -2.06
CA LYS A 264 -4.77 -44.40 -2.12
C LYS A 264 -5.41 -43.49 -1.07
N ARG A 265 -6.74 -43.52 -0.94
CA ARG A 265 -7.46 -42.71 0.07
C ARG A 265 -7.10 -43.11 1.51
N ARG A 266 -6.91 -44.39 1.80
CA ARG A 266 -6.41 -44.85 3.11
C ARG A 266 -4.99 -44.36 3.39
N LEU A 267 -4.11 -44.40 2.38
CA LEU A 267 -2.74 -43.86 2.50
C LEU A 267 -2.74 -42.35 2.79
N ASP A 268 -3.59 -41.58 2.11
CA ASP A 268 -3.75 -40.14 2.35
C ASP A 268 -4.19 -39.83 3.79
N ARG A 269 -5.15 -40.59 4.33
CA ARG A 269 -5.62 -40.44 5.73
C ARG A 269 -4.53 -40.81 6.74
N CYS A 270 -3.80 -41.89 6.50
CA CYS A 270 -2.63 -42.25 7.30
C CYS A 270 -1.56 -41.15 7.27
N ARG A 271 -1.33 -40.48 6.13
CA ARG A 271 -0.36 -39.38 6.00
C ARG A 271 -0.75 -38.20 6.90
N ILE A 272 -2.02 -37.82 6.90
CA ILE A 272 -2.55 -36.75 7.75
C ILE A 272 -2.34 -37.09 9.24
N ASP A 273 -2.74 -38.29 9.67
CA ASP A 273 -2.63 -38.72 11.06
C ASP A 273 -1.18 -38.90 11.53
N LEU A 274 -0.28 -39.38 10.67
CA LEU A 274 1.15 -39.46 10.96
C LEU A 274 1.78 -38.09 11.19
N SER A 275 1.19 -37.03 10.62
CA SER A 275 1.64 -35.66 10.75
C SER A 275 1.06 -34.93 11.97
N ASN A 276 0.09 -35.54 12.66
CA ASN A 276 -0.65 -34.95 13.77
C ASN A 276 0.02 -35.22 15.13
N LEU A 277 0.45 -34.16 15.81
CA LEU A 277 1.15 -34.22 17.09
C LEU A 277 0.29 -34.82 18.22
N SER A 278 -1.04 -34.61 18.18
CA SER A 278 -1.93 -35.17 19.21
C SER A 278 -2.04 -36.69 19.12
N LEU A 279 -1.77 -37.27 17.94
CA LEU A 279 -1.78 -38.71 17.70
C LEU A 279 -0.41 -39.36 17.89
N LYS A 280 0.63 -38.65 18.38
CA LYS A 280 2.00 -39.16 18.56
C LYS A 280 2.07 -40.43 19.43
N HIS A 281 1.14 -40.58 20.36
CA HIS A 281 1.04 -41.72 21.26
C HIS A 281 0.62 -43.02 20.56
N LEU A 282 -0.08 -42.95 19.43
CA LEU A 282 -0.47 -44.14 18.66
C LEU A 282 0.71 -44.70 17.87
N THR A 283 0.87 -46.01 17.78
CA THR A 283 1.89 -46.64 16.94
C THR A 283 1.53 -46.50 15.45
N ILE A 284 2.53 -46.64 14.56
CA ILE A 284 2.30 -46.62 13.11
C ILE A 284 1.36 -47.76 12.71
N SER A 285 1.50 -48.93 13.35
CA SER A 285 0.63 -50.08 13.13
C SER A 285 -0.82 -49.78 13.56
N GLU A 286 -1.04 -49.09 14.69
CA GLU A 286 -2.38 -48.67 15.12
C GLU A 286 -3.04 -47.70 14.14
N LEU A 287 -2.29 -46.73 13.61
CA LEU A 287 -2.79 -45.81 12.57
C LEU A 287 -3.12 -46.54 11.27
N CYS A 288 -2.29 -47.50 10.88
CA CYS A 288 -2.51 -48.39 9.75
C CYS A 288 -3.83 -49.19 9.89
N PHE A 289 -4.02 -49.89 11.02
CA PHE A 289 -5.22 -50.69 11.26
C PHE A 289 -6.49 -49.82 11.37
N ARG A 290 -6.38 -48.62 11.97
CA ARG A 290 -7.47 -47.66 12.10
C ARG A 290 -8.08 -47.26 10.75
N TRP A 291 -7.24 -47.14 9.72
CA TRP A 291 -7.68 -46.81 8.37
C TRP A 291 -7.93 -48.04 7.49
N GLY A 292 -8.12 -49.22 8.08
CA GLY A 292 -8.59 -50.42 7.37
C GLY A 292 -7.51 -51.19 6.60
N PHE A 293 -6.22 -51.00 6.90
CA PHE A 293 -5.18 -51.91 6.38
C PHE A 293 -5.05 -53.13 7.29
N ASN A 294 -5.02 -54.33 6.71
CA ASN A 294 -4.91 -55.59 7.46
C ASN A 294 -3.48 -56.02 7.79
N ASP A 295 -2.46 -55.36 7.20
CA ASP A 295 -1.05 -55.73 7.37
C ASP A 295 -0.14 -54.49 7.35
N ALA A 296 0.57 -54.28 8.46
CA ALA A 296 1.45 -53.12 8.64
C ALA A 296 2.69 -53.14 7.73
N ALA A 297 3.17 -54.33 7.33
CA ALA A 297 4.31 -54.46 6.43
C ALA A 297 3.96 -54.10 4.99
N ASN A 298 2.76 -54.48 4.53
CA ASN A 298 2.20 -54.12 3.24
C ASN A 298 1.85 -52.64 3.18
N PHE A 299 1.26 -52.09 4.25
CA PHE A 299 1.05 -50.65 4.40
C PHE A 299 2.36 -49.87 4.28
N SER A 300 3.41 -50.26 5.02
CA SER A 300 4.68 -49.52 5.01
C SER A 300 5.34 -49.50 3.63
N ARG A 301 5.27 -50.61 2.88
CA ARG A 301 5.73 -50.68 1.49
C ARG A 301 4.89 -49.80 0.57
N ALA A 302 3.57 -49.86 0.68
CA ALA A 302 2.66 -49.04 -0.12
C ALA A 302 2.82 -47.54 0.15
N PHE A 303 3.00 -47.16 1.41
CA PHE A 303 3.23 -45.77 1.82
C PHE A 303 4.57 -45.25 1.29
N HIS A 304 5.63 -46.06 1.35
CA HIS A 304 6.92 -45.69 0.76
C HIS A 304 6.86 -45.56 -0.76
N LEU A 305 6.14 -46.47 -1.43
CA LEU A 305 5.94 -46.41 -2.89
C LEU A 305 5.18 -45.15 -3.32
N GLU A 306 4.17 -44.74 -2.55
CA GLU A 306 3.33 -43.56 -2.88
C GLU A 306 4.01 -42.23 -2.51
N PHE A 307 4.70 -42.16 -1.36
CA PHE A 307 5.21 -40.90 -0.80
C PHE A 307 6.74 -40.79 -0.76
N GLY A 308 7.47 -41.78 -1.28
CA GLY A 308 8.93 -41.78 -1.35
C GLY A 308 9.66 -41.97 -0.01
N ILE A 309 8.96 -41.99 1.13
CA ILE A 309 9.54 -42.13 2.48
C ILE A 309 8.74 -43.11 3.35
N SER A 310 9.40 -43.74 4.32
CA SER A 310 8.71 -44.68 5.23
C SER A 310 7.76 -43.92 6.17
N PRO A 311 6.67 -44.53 6.65
CA PRO A 311 5.77 -43.91 7.64
C PRO A 311 6.50 -43.41 8.90
N LYS A 312 7.54 -44.15 9.32
CA LYS A 312 8.39 -43.78 10.46
C LYS A 312 9.21 -42.53 10.14
N GLY A 313 9.82 -42.49 8.96
CA GLY A 313 10.57 -41.34 8.45
C GLY A 313 9.68 -40.09 8.37
N TYR A 314 8.49 -40.24 7.79
CA TYR A 314 7.48 -39.18 7.67
C TYR A 314 7.11 -38.59 9.04
N ARG A 315 6.89 -39.44 10.05
CA ARG A 315 6.54 -39.00 11.40
C ARG A 315 7.69 -38.33 12.17
N SER A 316 8.93 -38.69 11.85
CA SER A 316 10.13 -38.17 12.52
C SER A 316 10.67 -36.87 11.93
N GLN A 317 10.08 -36.34 10.85
CA GLN A 317 10.53 -35.08 10.27
C GLN A 317 10.30 -33.91 11.24
N PRO A 318 11.32 -33.05 11.47
CA PRO A 318 11.17 -31.86 12.29
C PRO A 318 10.25 -30.87 11.57
N LYS A 319 9.04 -30.65 12.11
CA LYS A 319 8.20 -29.53 11.70
C LYS A 319 8.72 -28.26 12.37
N SER A 320 8.85 -27.19 11.59
CA SER A 320 9.12 -25.83 12.07
C SER A 320 8.16 -25.51 13.22
N VAL A 321 8.71 -25.14 14.38
CA VAL A 321 7.95 -24.77 15.55
C VAL A 321 7.27 -23.45 15.26
N THR A 322 5.96 -23.49 14.98
CA THR A 322 5.10 -22.32 14.95
C THR A 322 5.19 -21.66 16.33
N LYS A 323 5.87 -20.49 16.42
CA LYS A 323 5.79 -19.64 17.60
C LYS A 323 4.32 -19.25 17.78
N ARG A 324 3.70 -19.77 18.84
CA ARG A 324 2.41 -19.29 19.34
C ARG A 324 2.58 -17.82 19.72
N TYR A 325 2.08 -16.92 18.89
CA TYR A 325 1.67 -15.60 19.35
C TYR A 325 0.29 -15.77 19.99
N GLU A 326 0.23 -15.59 21.30
CA GLU A 326 -1.03 -15.55 22.04
C GLU A 326 -1.79 -14.29 21.65
N LEU A 327 -2.80 -14.47 20.79
CA LEU A 327 -3.81 -13.45 20.51
C LEU A 327 -4.70 -13.28 21.77
N ARG A 328 -4.51 -12.20 22.51
CA ARG A 328 -5.47 -11.71 23.50
C ARG A 328 -6.25 -10.52 22.93
N GLY A 329 -7.57 -10.60 23.00
CA GLY A 329 -8.48 -9.46 22.87
C GLY A 329 -9.28 -9.38 21.56
N ARG A 330 -10.38 -10.13 21.48
CA ARG A 330 -11.51 -9.84 20.58
C ARG A 330 -12.64 -9.24 21.42
N PRO A 331 -13.21 -8.09 21.06
CA PRO A 331 -14.62 -7.80 21.32
C PRO A 331 -15.48 -8.54 20.28
N GLY A 332 -16.54 -9.19 20.74
CA GLY A 332 -17.52 -9.89 19.91
C GLY A 332 -18.48 -8.94 19.18
N PRO A 333 -19.26 -9.46 18.22
CA PRO A 333 -20.07 -8.68 17.30
C PRO A 333 -21.45 -8.35 17.90
N SER A 334 -21.96 -7.15 17.61
CA SER A 334 -23.41 -6.89 17.66
C SER A 334 -23.88 -6.29 16.34
N ALA A 335 -24.88 -6.95 15.78
CA ALA A 335 -25.58 -6.69 14.53
C ALA A 335 -26.33 -5.34 14.53
N THR A 336 -26.45 -4.70 13.37
CA THR A 336 -27.69 -4.76 12.55
C THR A 336 -27.55 -3.99 11.24
N GLU A 337 -27.99 -4.64 10.16
CA GLU A 337 -28.23 -4.09 8.82
C GLU A 337 -29.41 -3.11 8.82
N HIS A 338 -29.37 -2.13 7.89
CA HIS A 338 -30.44 -1.52 7.08
C HIS A 338 -29.92 -0.12 6.69
N THR A 339 -29.65 0.27 5.44
CA THR A 339 -30.61 0.35 4.32
C THR A 339 -29.85 0.62 3.01
N LYS A 340 -30.33 0.02 1.92
CA LYS A 340 -29.88 0.20 0.53
C LYS A 340 -30.39 1.49 -0.12
N ASN A 341 -29.62 1.96 -1.10
CA ASN A 341 -29.99 2.57 -2.39
C ASN A 341 -30.88 3.83 -2.41
N VAL A 342 -30.32 4.96 -2.86
CA VAL A 342 -31.03 5.95 -3.71
C VAL A 342 -30.04 6.66 -4.66
N LEU A 343 -30.20 6.39 -5.96
CA LEU A 343 -30.02 7.23 -7.17
C LEU A 343 -28.62 7.63 -7.69
N LEU A 344 -28.22 6.88 -8.73
CA LEU A 344 -27.65 7.42 -9.97
C LEU A 344 -28.76 8.10 -10.79
N GLN A 345 -28.50 9.30 -11.32
CA GLN A 345 -28.86 9.76 -12.66
C GLN A 345 -28.39 11.21 -12.86
N ASN A 346 -27.47 11.44 -13.81
CA ASN A 346 -27.70 12.34 -14.94
C ASN A 346 -26.49 12.36 -15.89
N ASP A 347 -26.84 12.34 -17.18
CA ASP A 347 -25.99 12.14 -18.34
C ASP A 347 -25.10 13.34 -18.73
N GLU A 348 -23.94 12.96 -19.27
CA GLU A 348 -23.13 13.53 -20.36
C GLU A 348 -23.20 15.02 -20.73
N LEU A 349 -22.03 15.68 -20.67
CA LEU A 349 -21.52 16.60 -21.70
C LEU A 349 -19.97 16.54 -21.76
N PRO A 350 -19.32 16.67 -22.95
CA PRO A 350 -17.86 16.53 -23.08
C PRO A 350 -17.04 17.69 -22.49
N TRP A 351 -15.88 17.33 -21.90
CA TRP A 351 -14.89 18.18 -21.22
C TRP A 351 -14.42 19.44 -21.99
N SER A 352 -14.45 19.45 -23.31
CA SER A 352 -13.89 20.53 -24.14
C SER A 352 -14.72 21.82 -24.19
N ALA A 353 -15.96 21.82 -23.66
CA ALA A 353 -16.87 22.97 -23.80
C ALA A 353 -16.94 23.89 -22.57
N ARG A 354 -16.35 23.52 -21.42
CA ARG A 354 -16.39 24.35 -20.18
C ARG A 354 -15.17 25.27 -19.99
N PHE A 355 -14.16 25.19 -20.84
CA PHE A 355 -12.90 25.94 -20.66
C PHE A 355 -12.89 27.35 -21.27
N ALA A 356 -13.85 27.69 -22.14
CA ALA A 356 -13.88 29.01 -22.78
C ALA A 356 -14.41 30.14 -21.90
N GLU A 357 -15.23 29.84 -20.88
CA GLU A 357 -15.78 30.84 -19.97
C GLU A 357 -14.85 31.13 -18.77
N VAL A 358 -13.93 30.22 -18.45
CA VAL A 358 -13.01 30.32 -17.30
C VAL A 358 -11.84 31.29 -17.56
N LEU A 359 -11.45 31.49 -18.82
CA LEU A 359 -10.37 32.41 -19.20
C LEU A 359 -10.75 33.89 -19.10
N VAL A 360 -12.06 34.21 -19.03
CA VAL A 360 -12.54 35.60 -18.98
C VAL A 360 -12.61 36.14 -17.54
N GLU A 361 -12.83 35.27 -16.55
CA GLU A 361 -12.87 35.68 -15.13
C GLU A 361 -11.48 35.76 -14.47
N ALA A 362 -10.48 35.00 -14.94
CA ALA A 362 -9.10 35.11 -14.47
C ALA A 362 -8.46 36.47 -14.84
N ALA A 363 -8.80 37.02 -16.01
CA ALA A 363 -8.36 38.34 -16.46
C ALA A 363 -8.93 39.49 -15.60
N LEU A 364 -10.06 39.28 -14.92
CA LEU A 364 -10.65 40.28 -14.01
C LEU A 364 -9.95 40.30 -12.63
N LEU A 365 -9.28 39.20 -12.25
CA LEU A 365 -8.50 39.12 -11.00
C LEU A 365 -7.10 39.73 -11.13
N GLU A 366 -6.48 39.70 -12.32
CA GLU A 366 -5.20 40.38 -12.62
C GLU A 366 -5.29 41.89 -12.35
N SER A 367 -6.42 42.51 -12.66
CA SER A 367 -6.67 43.94 -12.39
C SER A 367 -6.87 44.29 -10.91
N ALA A 368 -7.22 43.32 -10.05
CA ALA A 368 -7.43 43.56 -8.62
C ALA A 368 -6.14 43.42 -7.79
N ILE A 369 -5.18 42.60 -8.26
CA ILE A 369 -3.89 42.40 -7.59
C ILE A 369 -2.88 43.51 -7.95
N ALA A 370 -3.09 44.21 -9.08
CA ALA A 370 -2.24 45.33 -9.51
C ALA A 370 -2.48 46.68 -8.78
N LEU A 371 -3.38 46.74 -7.77
CA LEU A 371 -3.83 48.00 -7.15
C LEU A 371 -3.72 48.04 -5.61
N MET A 372 -2.66 47.43 -5.04
CA MET A 372 -2.27 47.73 -3.66
C MET A 372 -0.90 48.42 -3.63
N PRO A 373 -0.76 49.52 -2.86
CA PRO A 373 0.34 50.45 -3.03
C PRO A 373 1.69 49.83 -2.67
N ASN A 374 2.67 50.01 -3.56
CA ASN A 374 4.10 49.93 -3.26
C ASN A 374 4.37 50.63 -1.92
N GLN A 375 4.67 49.87 -0.87
CA GLN A 375 5.45 50.43 0.22
C GLN A 375 6.87 50.57 -0.29
N SER A 376 7.14 51.78 -0.77
CA SER A 376 8.48 52.29 -1.02
C SER A 376 9.36 52.04 0.21
N SER A 377 10.49 51.39 -0.06
CA SER A 377 11.71 51.37 0.73
C SER A 377 11.94 52.67 1.52
N ASP A 378 12.03 52.55 2.84
CA ASP A 378 12.81 53.50 3.64
C ASP A 378 14.07 52.79 4.15
N SER A 379 15.16 53.50 3.97
CA SER A 379 16.53 53.01 3.87
C SER A 379 17.15 52.56 5.20
N HIS A 380 17.68 51.33 5.21
CA HIS A 380 18.97 51.07 5.82
C HIS A 380 19.84 50.28 4.85
N LYS A 381 20.78 50.99 4.22
CA LYS A 381 21.86 50.39 3.44
C LYS A 381 22.83 49.70 4.40
N THR A 382 22.96 48.39 4.25
CA THR A 382 24.20 47.66 4.53
C THR A 382 24.58 46.93 3.25
N GLU A 383 25.78 47.22 2.78
CA GLU A 383 26.38 46.71 1.54
C GLU A 383 26.81 45.24 1.69
N ASP A 384 26.87 44.56 0.54
CA ASP A 384 27.52 43.27 0.20
C ASP A 384 26.69 41.96 0.32
N ALA A 385 26.16 41.46 -0.81
CA ALA A 385 26.75 40.37 -1.62
C ALA A 385 25.72 39.74 -2.61
N ASP A 386 26.12 39.64 -3.89
CA ASP A 386 25.58 38.81 -4.98
C ASP A 386 24.09 38.96 -5.39
N ASP A 387 23.79 40.08 -6.07
CA ASP A 387 22.62 40.17 -6.96
C ASP A 387 22.91 39.39 -8.26
N GLU A 388 22.69 38.07 -8.26
CA GLU A 388 22.49 37.34 -9.51
C GLU A 388 21.15 37.78 -10.14
N GLU A 389 21.22 38.30 -11.36
CA GLU A 389 20.09 38.80 -12.15
C GLU A 389 19.13 37.63 -12.47
N TYR A 390 18.12 37.40 -11.62
CA TYR A 390 17.17 36.30 -11.76
C TYR A 390 16.33 36.46 -13.04
N VAL A 391 16.43 35.48 -13.95
CA VAL A 391 15.58 35.40 -15.16
C VAL A 391 14.30 34.63 -14.80
N GLY A 392 13.22 35.34 -14.45
CA GLY A 392 11.90 34.75 -14.16
C GLY A 392 10.99 35.68 -13.36
N ALA A 393 9.67 35.46 -13.38
CA ALA A 393 8.75 36.20 -12.51
C ALA A 393 8.86 35.69 -11.06
N HIS A 394 8.65 36.57 -10.07
CA HIS A 394 8.65 36.19 -8.65
C HIS A 394 7.28 36.51 -8.04
N TYR A 395 6.64 35.47 -7.51
CA TYR A 395 5.34 35.54 -6.83
C TYR A 395 5.48 35.37 -5.31
N TYR A 396 4.49 35.84 -4.58
CA TYR A 396 4.42 35.70 -3.14
C TYR A 396 3.04 35.19 -2.71
N ILE A 397 3.01 34.13 -1.90
CA ILE A 397 1.81 33.48 -1.41
C ILE A 397 1.81 33.56 0.13
N PRO A 398 1.01 34.46 0.73
CA PRO A 398 0.86 34.52 2.18
C PRO A 398 0.07 33.32 2.70
N ALA A 399 0.32 32.89 3.93
CA ALA A 399 -0.44 31.82 4.57
C ALA A 399 -1.69 32.41 5.24
N ASN A 400 -2.87 32.07 4.74
CA ASN A 400 -4.16 32.46 5.31
C ASN A 400 -5.24 31.45 4.92
N SER A 401 -6.45 31.59 5.45
CA SER A 401 -7.54 30.64 5.19
C SER A 401 -8.02 30.52 3.74
N LYS A 402 -7.54 31.38 2.82
CA LYS A 402 -7.85 31.29 1.38
C LYS A 402 -6.74 30.65 0.55
N THR A 403 -5.54 30.53 1.10
CA THR A 403 -4.34 30.06 0.38
C THR A 403 -3.86 28.70 0.87
N VAL A 404 -4.48 28.16 1.91
CA VAL A 404 -4.14 26.85 2.47
C VAL A 404 -5.32 25.88 2.37
N HIS A 405 -4.99 24.61 2.28
CA HIS A 405 -5.87 23.48 2.55
C HIS A 405 -5.28 22.66 3.70
N TRP A 406 -6.11 21.89 4.41
CA TRP A 406 -5.69 21.27 5.67
C TRP A 406 -5.96 19.77 5.68
N GLY A 407 -4.87 18.99 5.68
CA GLY A 407 -4.88 17.57 5.98
C GLY A 407 -5.11 16.65 4.77
N TYR A 408 -5.10 17.16 3.54
CA TYR A 408 -5.30 16.31 2.37
C TYR A 408 -4.66 16.87 1.10
N PHE A 409 -4.48 16.01 0.09
CA PHE A 409 -4.20 16.39 -1.30
C PHE A 409 -5.35 15.93 -2.19
N SER A 410 -5.65 16.68 -3.25
CA SER A 410 -6.60 16.25 -4.27
C SER A 410 -6.31 17.00 -5.58
N SER A 411 -6.51 16.30 -6.70
CA SER A 411 -6.44 16.91 -8.04
C SER A 411 -7.57 17.92 -8.30
N LEU A 412 -8.60 17.97 -7.44
CA LEU A 412 -9.76 18.85 -7.57
C LEU A 412 -9.59 20.20 -6.85
N ILE A 413 -8.51 20.39 -6.09
CA ILE A 413 -8.28 21.67 -5.39
C ILE A 413 -7.95 22.74 -6.42
N LYS A 414 -8.73 23.83 -6.41
CA LYS A 414 -8.49 24.97 -7.30
C LYS A 414 -7.12 25.59 -7.01
N PRO A 415 -6.24 25.76 -8.01
CA PRO A 415 -4.96 26.41 -7.80
C PRO A 415 -5.14 27.88 -7.40
N ILE A 416 -4.29 28.33 -6.48
CA ILE A 416 -4.28 29.70 -5.97
C ILE A 416 -3.42 30.64 -6.82
N LEU A 417 -2.51 30.06 -7.60
CA LEU A 417 -1.57 30.74 -8.48
C LEU A 417 -1.23 29.83 -9.67
N ALA A 418 -1.05 30.41 -10.86
CA ALA A 418 -0.45 29.73 -12.00
C ALA A 418 0.86 30.44 -12.38
N ILE A 419 1.93 29.67 -12.60
CA ILE A 419 3.27 30.19 -12.94
C ILE A 419 3.86 29.44 -14.12
N ASN A 420 4.91 30.00 -14.73
CA ASN A 420 5.69 29.32 -15.75
C ASN A 420 6.88 28.57 -15.14
N SER A 421 7.37 27.56 -15.87
CA SER A 421 8.64 26.91 -15.53
C SER A 421 9.77 27.93 -15.44
N GLY A 422 10.56 27.87 -14.37
CA GLY A 422 11.67 28.79 -14.09
C GLY A 422 11.29 29.95 -13.16
N ASP A 423 10.00 30.21 -12.95
CA ASP A 423 9.53 31.28 -12.06
C ASP A 423 9.84 30.95 -10.58
N TYR A 424 9.90 32.01 -9.79
CA TYR A 424 10.16 31.99 -8.36
C TYR A 424 8.85 32.19 -7.59
N VAL A 425 8.74 31.52 -6.45
CA VAL A 425 7.61 31.72 -5.54
C VAL A 425 8.09 31.70 -4.10
N THR A 426 7.77 32.74 -3.35
CA THR A 426 7.89 32.72 -1.89
C THR A 426 6.56 32.28 -1.30
N ILE A 427 6.57 31.20 -0.51
CA ILE A 427 5.38 30.62 0.07
C ILE A 427 5.54 30.62 1.59
N GLU A 428 4.59 31.24 2.28
CA GLU A 428 4.51 31.13 3.73
C GLU A 428 3.79 29.83 4.12
N THR A 429 4.24 29.20 5.21
CA THR A 429 3.65 28.02 5.81
C THR A 429 3.37 28.29 7.29
N ILE A 430 2.31 27.66 7.80
CA ILE A 430 1.94 27.72 9.21
C ILE A 430 1.92 26.30 9.73
N THR A 431 2.56 26.04 10.86
CA THR A 431 2.48 24.71 11.49
C THR A 431 1.08 24.46 12.05
N GLN A 432 0.56 23.24 11.87
CA GLN A 432 -0.70 22.78 12.47
C GLN A 432 -0.69 22.80 14.02
N HIS A 433 0.50 22.86 14.63
CA HIS A 433 0.69 22.90 16.08
C HIS A 433 0.69 24.31 16.69
N ALA A 434 0.42 25.37 15.92
CA ALA A 434 0.48 26.74 16.44
C ALA A 434 -0.48 27.00 17.62
N TYR A 435 -1.60 26.27 17.73
CA TYR A 435 -2.53 26.42 18.86
C TYR A 435 -2.02 25.83 20.18
N ASP A 436 -0.93 25.06 20.16
CA ASP A 436 -0.28 24.55 21.37
C ASP A 436 0.23 25.69 22.27
N ASP A 437 0.50 26.86 21.68
CA ASP A 437 0.70 28.12 22.39
C ASP A 437 0.21 29.31 21.55
N TYR A 438 -1.09 29.63 21.70
CA TYR A 438 -1.74 30.73 20.99
C TYR A 438 -1.00 32.06 21.18
N GLU A 439 -0.50 32.35 22.39
CA GLU A 439 0.17 33.63 22.70
C GLU A 439 1.45 33.83 21.87
N ARG A 440 2.18 32.74 21.61
CA ARG A 440 3.47 32.76 20.91
C ARG A 440 3.35 32.61 19.40
N MET A 441 2.45 31.75 18.93
CA MET A 441 2.45 31.29 17.54
C MET A 441 1.25 31.79 16.72
N ILE A 442 0.24 32.43 17.33
CA ILE A 442 -0.95 32.92 16.62
C ILE A 442 -1.28 34.37 16.96
N GLN A 443 -1.24 34.78 18.23
CA GLN A 443 -1.76 36.08 18.67
C GLN A 443 -1.09 37.26 17.93
N GLY A 444 -1.90 38.06 17.23
CA GLY A 444 -1.45 39.21 16.46
C GLY A 444 -0.95 38.87 15.05
N ASP A 445 -0.87 37.59 14.69
CA ASP A 445 -0.52 37.14 13.35
C ASP A 445 -1.80 36.96 12.53
N ALA A 446 -2.13 37.93 11.67
CA ALA A 446 -3.35 37.91 10.89
C ALA A 446 -3.49 36.68 9.98
N GLY A 447 -2.37 36.12 9.49
CA GLY A 447 -2.37 34.90 8.67
C GLY A 447 -2.77 33.69 9.49
N ALA A 448 -2.06 33.46 10.60
CA ALA A 448 -2.35 32.37 11.52
C ALA A 448 -3.75 32.50 12.14
N GLU A 449 -4.14 33.68 12.61
CA GLU A 449 -5.49 33.95 13.14
C GLU A 449 -6.58 33.63 12.11
N SER A 450 -6.36 33.95 10.83
CA SER A 450 -7.34 33.64 9.79
C SER A 450 -7.52 32.13 9.54
N ILE A 451 -6.46 31.34 9.68
CA ILE A 451 -6.45 29.88 9.47
C ILE A 451 -7.08 29.18 10.68
N PHE A 452 -6.65 29.60 11.87
CA PHE A 452 -7.00 28.96 13.12
C PHE A 452 -8.31 29.44 13.72
N PHE A 453 -8.91 30.52 13.19
CA PHE A 453 -10.19 31.04 13.68
C PHE A 453 -11.22 29.92 13.88
N TRP A 454 -11.62 29.76 15.13
CA TRP A 454 -12.61 28.77 15.55
C TRP A 454 -13.35 29.30 16.77
N ASP A 455 -14.65 29.56 16.62
CA ASP A 455 -15.55 29.87 17.72
C ASP A 455 -16.70 28.86 17.77
N LYS A 456 -17.65 29.06 18.69
CA LYS A 456 -18.79 28.17 18.88
C LYS A 456 -19.74 28.08 17.67
N ASP A 457 -19.68 29.03 16.75
CA ASP A 457 -20.63 29.18 15.65
C ASP A 457 -20.00 28.78 14.30
N LYS A 458 -18.69 28.97 14.13
CA LYS A 458 -17.97 28.66 12.89
C LYS A 458 -16.47 28.38 13.10
N LYS A 459 -15.91 27.68 12.12
CA LYS A 459 -14.47 27.41 11.95
C LYS A 459 -14.06 27.89 10.56
N ALA A 460 -12.98 28.66 10.45
CA ALA A 460 -12.60 29.28 9.17
C ALA A 460 -12.21 28.24 8.11
N ILE A 461 -11.44 27.23 8.52
CA ILE A 461 -11.15 26.06 7.69
C ILE A 461 -11.82 24.86 8.35
N ASP A 462 -12.98 24.48 7.82
CA ASP A 462 -13.79 23.46 8.46
C ASP A 462 -13.21 22.05 8.28
N ARG A 463 -12.95 21.65 7.03
CA ARG A 463 -12.29 20.38 6.72
C ARG A 463 -10.84 20.40 7.23
N ARG A 464 -10.51 19.46 8.12
CA ARG A 464 -9.14 19.13 8.50
C ARG A 464 -8.96 17.61 8.38
N GLY A 465 -8.35 17.18 7.28
CA GLY A 465 -8.18 15.77 6.92
C GLY A 465 -9.01 15.31 5.71
N ALA A 466 -8.64 14.14 5.20
CA ALA A 466 -9.25 13.42 4.08
C ALA A 466 -10.52 12.64 4.45
N GLY A 467 -10.90 12.59 5.73
CA GLY A 467 -12.09 11.88 6.19
C GLY A 467 -13.43 12.54 5.77
N PRO A 468 -14.56 11.96 6.21
CA PRO A 468 -15.89 12.49 5.94
C PRO A 468 -16.07 13.91 6.52
N ILE A 469 -16.82 14.77 5.81
CA ILE A 469 -17.15 16.13 6.29
C ILE A 469 -18.12 16.09 7.47
N ASP A 470 -19.02 15.12 7.49
CA ASP A 470 -20.06 14.98 8.51
C ASP A 470 -19.56 14.35 9.82
N ALA A 471 -18.25 14.04 9.91
CA ALA A 471 -17.64 13.38 11.06
C ALA A 471 -18.36 12.08 11.46
N SER A 472 -18.83 11.31 10.48
CA SER A 472 -19.67 10.12 10.67
C SER A 472 -18.97 8.90 11.27
N ILE A 473 -17.65 8.89 11.42
CA ILE A 473 -16.87 7.75 11.94
C ILE A 473 -16.55 7.94 13.43
N PHE A 474 -15.88 9.04 13.79
CA PHE A 474 -15.45 9.31 15.17
C PHE A 474 -16.13 10.53 15.82
N GLY A 475 -16.81 11.38 15.05
CA GLY A 475 -17.47 12.58 15.60
C GLY A 475 -16.50 13.69 16.04
N ARG A 476 -15.26 13.69 15.53
CA ARG A 476 -14.20 14.66 15.90
C ARG A 476 -14.32 16.03 15.25
N GLY A 477 -15.05 16.11 14.14
CA GLY A 477 -15.13 17.29 13.27
C GLY A 477 -14.86 16.95 11.81
N ALA A 478 -15.16 17.88 10.89
CA ALA A 478 -15.05 17.65 9.45
C ALA A 478 -13.63 17.23 9.04
N GLY A 479 -13.53 16.16 8.25
CA GLY A 479 -12.26 15.54 7.84
C GLY A 479 -11.67 14.57 8.87
N GLU A 480 -12.20 14.56 10.09
CA GLU A 480 -11.85 13.69 11.23
C GLU A 480 -10.38 13.65 11.67
N GLY A 481 -9.55 14.57 11.17
CA GLY A 481 -8.11 14.55 11.42
C GLY A 481 -7.38 13.42 10.70
N PHE A 482 -7.98 12.84 9.64
CA PHE A 482 -7.27 11.89 8.75
C PHE A 482 -6.33 12.67 7.83
N GLY A 483 -5.21 13.09 8.39
CA GLY A 483 -4.28 14.05 7.81
C GLY A 483 -4.36 15.38 8.53
N VAL A 484 -3.19 15.91 8.88
CA VAL A 484 -3.07 16.95 9.91
C VAL A 484 -2.33 18.21 9.45
N HIS A 485 -1.69 18.18 8.28
CA HIS A 485 -0.79 19.25 7.85
C HIS A 485 -1.56 20.41 7.22
N ILE A 486 -1.17 21.64 7.54
CA ILE A 486 -1.60 22.82 6.79
C ILE A 486 -0.69 22.95 5.56
N CYS A 487 -1.28 22.93 4.37
CA CYS A 487 -0.58 22.95 3.10
C CYS A 487 -0.95 24.22 2.33
N THR A 488 0.02 25.11 2.10
CA THR A 488 -0.16 26.29 1.26
C THR A 488 -0.05 25.89 -0.21
N GLY A 489 -1.03 26.29 -1.04
CA GLY A 489 -1.15 25.87 -2.44
C GLY A 489 -2.58 25.50 -2.83
N PRO A 490 -2.77 24.83 -3.99
CA PRO A 490 -1.74 24.40 -4.92
C PRO A 490 -1.31 25.50 -5.90
N VAL A 491 -0.04 25.47 -6.29
CA VAL A 491 0.53 26.25 -7.40
C VAL A 491 0.45 25.41 -8.68
N TYR A 492 -0.19 25.96 -9.70
CA TYR A 492 -0.28 25.37 -11.03
C TYR A 492 0.94 25.77 -11.86
N VAL A 493 1.64 24.79 -12.45
CA VAL A 493 2.78 25.03 -13.34
C VAL A 493 2.35 24.86 -14.78
N ASN A 494 2.39 25.94 -15.56
CA ASN A 494 1.91 25.94 -16.94
C ASN A 494 2.62 24.88 -17.80
N ASN A 495 1.82 24.14 -18.57
CA ASN A 495 2.25 23.05 -19.46
C ASN A 495 2.81 21.80 -18.75
N ALA A 496 2.71 21.68 -17.43
CA ALA A 496 3.03 20.44 -16.74
C ALA A 496 1.95 19.39 -17.04
N GLU A 497 2.36 18.20 -17.46
CA GLU A 497 1.49 17.10 -17.86
C GLU A 497 1.92 15.80 -17.17
N PRO A 498 1.01 14.82 -16.99
CA PRO A 498 1.37 13.51 -16.42
C PRO A 498 2.56 12.85 -17.11
N GLY A 499 3.57 12.48 -16.32
CA GLY A 499 4.83 11.87 -16.77
C GLY A 499 5.99 12.85 -16.95
N ASP A 500 5.77 14.16 -16.79
CA ASP A 500 6.85 15.14 -16.61
C ASP A 500 7.46 15.03 -15.19
N VAL A 501 8.55 15.77 -14.95
CA VAL A 501 9.15 15.91 -13.61
C VAL A 501 9.18 17.38 -13.22
N LEU A 502 8.72 17.67 -12.00
CA LEU A 502 8.85 19.00 -11.40
C LEU A 502 10.09 19.03 -10.49
N GLU A 503 11.08 19.85 -10.85
CA GLU A 503 12.21 20.22 -9.99
C GLU A 503 11.81 21.41 -9.12
N ILE A 504 11.92 21.23 -7.81
CA ILE A 504 11.64 22.22 -6.78
C ILE A 504 12.97 22.59 -6.13
N ARG A 505 13.51 23.76 -6.44
CA ARG A 505 14.72 24.27 -5.80
C ARG A 505 14.34 25.05 -4.55
N ILE A 506 14.85 24.64 -3.40
CA ILE A 506 14.61 25.32 -2.12
C ILE A 506 15.75 26.33 -1.95
N LEU A 507 15.47 27.60 -2.22
CA LEU A 507 16.49 28.66 -2.27
C LEU A 507 16.72 29.30 -0.91
N ASP A 508 15.68 29.37 -0.08
CA ASP A 508 15.76 29.92 1.26
C ASP A 508 14.66 29.38 2.16
N VAL A 509 14.92 29.30 3.47
CA VAL A 509 13.96 28.87 4.48
C VAL A 509 14.15 29.73 5.73
N MET A 510 13.10 30.44 6.12
CA MET A 510 13.15 31.40 7.23
C MET A 510 12.04 31.10 8.25
N PRO A 511 12.35 31.00 9.56
CA PRO A 511 11.34 30.94 10.61
C PRO A 511 10.41 32.15 10.56
N ARG A 512 9.11 31.93 10.79
CA ARG A 512 8.12 33.00 10.89
C ARG A 512 8.18 33.60 12.30
N PRO A 513 8.48 34.90 12.45
CA PRO A 513 8.54 35.54 13.76
C PRO A 513 7.18 35.60 14.45
N ALA A 514 7.18 35.56 15.78
CA ALA A 514 6.00 35.81 16.59
C ALA A 514 5.51 37.24 16.36
N ALA A 515 4.22 37.39 16.02
CA ALA A 515 3.60 38.69 15.84
C ALA A 515 3.25 39.38 17.16
N ASN A 516 3.18 38.62 18.27
CA ASN A 516 2.92 39.18 19.59
C ASN A 516 4.10 40.08 20.03
N PRO A 517 3.86 41.37 20.34
CA PRO A 517 4.92 42.30 20.72
C PRO A 517 5.75 41.86 21.94
N LYS A 518 5.22 40.98 22.79
CA LYS A 518 5.96 40.41 23.94
C LYS A 518 7.17 39.57 23.52
N PHE A 519 7.15 39.02 22.31
CA PHE A 519 8.16 38.11 21.79
C PHE A 519 8.76 38.62 20.46
N ALA A 520 8.81 39.95 20.29
CA ALA A 520 9.29 40.56 19.07
C ALA A 520 10.69 40.04 18.67
N GLY A 521 10.81 39.57 17.42
CA GLY A 521 12.06 39.01 16.88
C GLY A 521 12.34 37.55 17.25
N GLN A 522 11.48 36.90 18.05
CA GLN A 522 11.60 35.49 18.37
C GLN A 522 10.71 34.66 17.45
N SER A 523 11.10 33.41 17.20
CA SER A 523 10.25 32.41 16.54
C SER A 523 10.10 31.21 17.46
N PHE A 524 8.95 30.55 17.42
CA PHE A 524 8.64 29.40 18.27
C PHE A 524 8.17 28.22 17.46
N GLY A 525 8.34 27.04 18.04
CA GLY A 525 7.75 25.81 17.53
C GLY A 525 7.32 24.89 18.66
N SER A 526 6.52 23.88 18.29
CA SER A 526 6.04 22.84 19.18
C SER A 526 6.72 21.52 18.84
N ASN A 527 7.06 20.70 19.83
CA ASN A 527 7.36 19.29 19.62
C ASN A 527 6.40 18.48 20.47
N VAL A 528 5.65 17.60 19.82
CA VAL A 528 4.60 16.81 20.45
C VAL A 528 5.00 15.34 20.45
N ALA A 529 5.33 14.85 21.65
CA ALA A 529 5.40 13.42 21.89
C ALA A 529 3.98 12.87 21.94
N SER A 530 3.53 12.30 20.82
CA SER A 530 2.13 12.06 20.50
C SER A 530 1.72 10.58 20.61
N TRP A 531 0.42 10.31 20.52
CA TRP A 531 -0.12 8.93 20.52
C TRP A 531 0.25 8.11 19.28
N TRP A 532 0.57 8.75 18.15
CA TRP A 532 1.05 8.09 16.94
C TRP A 532 2.57 7.91 16.90
N GLY A 533 3.30 8.54 17.83
CA GLY A 533 4.76 8.42 17.92
C GLY A 533 5.21 6.99 18.24
N PHE A 534 6.32 6.57 17.64
CA PHE A 534 6.88 5.21 17.81
C PHE A 534 7.14 4.84 19.28
N HIS A 535 7.47 5.84 20.11
CA HIS A 535 7.74 5.68 21.54
C HIS A 535 6.51 5.44 22.44
N TYR A 536 5.28 5.68 21.96
CA TYR A 536 4.10 5.94 22.82
C TYR A 536 3.78 4.79 23.79
N HIS A 537 4.02 3.54 23.37
CA HIS A 537 3.78 2.35 24.18
C HIS A 537 4.99 1.87 25.00
N ASP A 538 6.12 2.57 24.92
CA ASP A 538 7.40 2.20 25.57
C ASP A 538 7.80 3.12 26.73
N LEU A 539 6.87 3.97 27.20
CA LEU A 539 7.11 4.88 28.31
C LEU A 539 7.45 4.13 29.60
N LEU A 540 8.39 4.67 30.40
CA LEU A 540 8.83 4.07 31.68
C LEU A 540 8.17 4.66 32.93
N THR A 541 7.76 5.92 32.89
CA THR A 541 7.19 6.65 34.04
C THR A 541 5.68 6.84 33.92
N GLU A 542 4.97 6.97 35.04
CA GLU A 542 3.52 7.27 35.06
C GLU A 542 3.21 8.76 34.79
N PRO A 543 2.00 9.08 34.29
CA PRO A 543 0.99 8.15 33.78
C PRO A 543 1.40 7.55 32.43
N LYS A 544 1.01 6.29 32.17
CA LYS A 544 1.13 5.63 30.86
C LYS A 544 -0.23 5.17 30.34
N PRO A 545 -0.53 5.37 29.04
CA PRO A 545 0.20 6.22 28.10
C PRO A 545 -0.04 7.72 28.41
N ARG A 546 0.70 8.63 27.75
CA ARG A 546 0.47 10.08 27.82
C ARG A 546 1.09 10.79 26.61
N GLU A 547 0.60 11.99 26.32
CA GLU A 547 1.17 12.89 25.33
C GLU A 547 1.83 14.10 26.00
N VAL A 548 2.90 14.63 25.41
CA VAL A 548 3.67 15.75 25.97
C VAL A 548 4.00 16.75 24.88
N VAL A 549 3.57 17.99 25.07
CA VAL A 549 3.91 19.13 24.22
C VAL A 549 5.10 19.86 24.82
N THR A 550 6.13 20.12 24.02
CA THR A 550 7.33 20.88 24.40
C THR A 550 7.47 22.08 23.47
N ILE A 551 7.41 23.29 24.01
CA ILE A 551 7.59 24.52 23.24
C ILE A 551 9.07 24.86 23.15
N TYR A 552 9.54 25.18 21.95
CA TYR A 552 10.90 25.60 21.65
C TYR A 552 10.92 27.04 21.15
N GLU A 553 11.96 27.78 21.54
CA GLU A 553 12.36 29.06 20.97
C GLU A 553 13.50 28.82 19.99
N ILE A 554 13.42 29.42 18.81
CA ILE A 554 14.46 29.38 17.78
C ILE A 554 15.35 30.61 17.94
N LEU A 555 16.64 30.37 18.16
CA LEU A 555 17.64 31.40 18.44
C LEU A 555 18.61 31.49 17.27
N ASP A 556 18.75 32.68 16.70
CA ASP A 556 19.88 33.00 15.83
C ASP A 556 21.11 33.32 16.68
N ALA A 557 22.26 32.76 16.33
CA ALA A 557 23.50 32.92 17.06
C ALA A 557 24.71 33.04 16.12
N ASP A 558 25.72 33.79 16.54
CA ASP A 558 26.97 34.05 15.79
C ASP A 558 27.77 32.78 15.41
N HIS A 559 27.42 31.63 15.99
CA HIS A 559 28.07 30.32 15.77
C HIS A 559 27.10 29.23 15.28
N GLY A 560 25.96 29.63 14.70
CA GLY A 560 24.93 28.75 14.13
C GLY A 560 23.64 28.75 14.94
N SER A 561 22.50 28.85 14.25
CA SER A 561 21.18 28.90 14.89
C SER A 561 20.87 27.60 15.66
N CYS A 562 20.23 27.74 16.81
CA CYS A 562 19.87 26.62 17.68
C CYS A 562 18.48 26.79 18.29
N ALA A 563 17.84 25.69 18.65
CA ALA A 563 16.58 25.69 19.37
C ALA A 563 16.80 25.39 20.85
N LYS A 564 16.06 26.10 21.71
CA LYS A 564 16.07 25.93 23.16
C LYS A 564 14.64 25.68 23.65
N ALA A 565 14.46 24.67 24.50
CA ALA A 565 13.16 24.42 25.11
C ALA A 565 12.78 25.55 26.08
N VAL A 566 11.53 26.01 25.99
CA VAL A 566 10.94 27.04 26.84
C VAL A 566 10.23 26.40 28.02
N TYR A 567 9.32 25.47 27.73
CA TYR A 567 8.61 24.64 28.72
C TYR A 567 8.03 23.40 28.05
N ASN A 568 7.60 22.43 28.85
CA ASN A 568 6.69 21.39 28.38
C ASN A 568 5.43 21.28 29.25
N TYR A 569 4.40 20.63 28.73
CA TYR A 569 3.21 20.23 29.49
C TYR A 569 2.69 18.89 28.98
N ARG A 570 1.99 18.16 29.84
CA ARG A 570 1.25 16.97 29.43
C ARG A 570 -0.08 17.40 28.86
N TRP A 571 -0.49 16.80 27.74
CA TRP A 571 -1.84 16.98 27.23
C TRP A 571 -2.86 16.58 28.30
N THR A 572 -3.86 17.43 28.49
CA THR A 572 -5.07 17.15 29.26
C THR A 572 -6.25 17.22 28.30
N PRO A 573 -7.40 16.56 28.57
CA PRO A 573 -8.53 16.61 27.65
C PRO A 573 -8.94 18.05 27.33
N GLN A 574 -8.94 18.40 26.05
CA GLN A 574 -9.30 19.73 25.56
C GLN A 574 -10.70 19.69 24.97
N THR A 575 -11.54 20.68 25.29
CA THR A 575 -12.86 20.81 24.67
C THR A 575 -12.78 21.87 23.57
N ASP A 576 -13.06 21.48 22.34
CA ASP A 576 -13.06 22.41 21.22
C ASP A 576 -14.22 23.42 21.32
N PRO A 577 -14.21 24.52 20.53
CA PRO A 577 -15.28 25.51 20.57
C PRO A 577 -16.68 24.97 20.19
N PHE A 578 -16.77 23.84 19.49
CA PHE A 578 -18.04 23.17 19.16
C PHE A 578 -18.52 22.20 20.28
N GLY A 579 -17.73 22.02 21.33
CA GLY A 579 -18.06 21.20 22.49
C GLY A 579 -17.59 19.75 22.39
N VAL A 580 -16.76 19.40 21.41
CA VAL A 580 -16.16 18.05 21.29
C VAL A 580 -14.97 17.95 22.23
N VAL A 581 -14.88 16.86 22.99
CA VAL A 581 -13.78 16.61 23.92
C VAL A 581 -12.72 15.73 23.26
N HIS A 582 -11.48 16.20 23.26
CA HIS A 582 -10.30 15.55 22.70
C HIS A 582 -9.41 15.02 23.84
N GLU A 583 -9.62 13.75 24.21
CA GLU A 583 -8.85 13.04 25.25
C GLU A 583 -7.37 12.90 24.89
N THR A 584 -7.09 12.78 23.59
CA THR A 584 -5.76 12.77 22.98
C THR A 584 -5.71 13.83 21.88
N ILE A 585 -4.54 14.09 21.31
CA ILE A 585 -4.36 14.96 20.15
C ILE A 585 -4.86 14.23 18.90
N ASP A 586 -6.18 14.15 18.72
CA ASP A 586 -6.83 13.34 17.69
C ASP A 586 -7.52 14.15 16.58
N TYR A 587 -7.47 15.48 16.70
CA TYR A 587 -7.92 16.43 15.68
C TYR A 587 -6.95 17.63 15.65
N PRO A 588 -6.48 18.07 14.47
CA PRO A 588 -5.45 19.09 14.38
C PRO A 588 -6.00 20.48 14.70
N GLY A 589 -5.17 21.33 15.32
CA GLY A 589 -5.48 22.73 15.58
C GLY A 589 -6.61 22.99 16.58
N VAL A 590 -6.82 22.07 17.53
CA VAL A 590 -7.71 22.28 18.68
C VAL A 590 -7.08 23.34 19.60
N PRO A 591 -7.82 24.40 19.99
CA PRO A 591 -7.30 25.39 20.93
C PRO A 591 -7.00 24.76 22.30
N VAL A 592 -5.77 24.93 22.80
CA VAL A 592 -5.39 24.46 24.13
C VAL A 592 -5.78 25.51 25.18
N ASP A 593 -6.59 25.09 26.15
CA ASP A 593 -6.85 25.87 27.37
C ASP A 593 -5.63 25.79 28.30
N HIS A 594 -4.86 26.87 28.32
CA HIS A 594 -3.65 26.95 29.13
C HIS A 594 -3.91 26.92 30.65
N ASP A 595 -5.14 27.16 31.12
CA ASP A 595 -5.50 27.03 32.54
C ASP A 595 -5.74 25.56 32.94
N SER A 596 -5.98 24.68 31.95
CA SER A 596 -6.22 23.25 32.15
C SER A 596 -4.95 22.40 32.22
N ILE A 597 -3.78 22.99 31.91
CA ILE A 597 -2.48 22.31 31.82
C ILE A 597 -1.50 22.80 32.90
N VAL A 598 -0.46 22.01 33.15
CA VAL A 598 0.64 22.40 34.06
C VAL A 598 1.94 22.51 33.27
N LYS A 599 2.44 23.74 33.14
CA LYS A 599 3.70 24.04 32.43
C LYS A 599 4.91 23.77 33.34
N ASN A 600 5.89 23.05 32.83
CA ASN A 600 7.20 22.85 33.44
C ASN A 600 8.27 23.59 32.62
N PHE A 601 8.83 24.66 33.18
CA PHE A 601 9.84 25.50 32.53
C PHE A 601 11.27 24.98 32.71
N GLU A 602 11.48 24.01 33.60
CA GLU A 602 12.81 23.52 33.95
C GLU A 602 13.21 22.31 33.09
N VAL A 603 13.02 22.44 31.78
CA VAL A 603 13.20 21.37 30.79
C VAL A 603 14.44 21.63 29.94
N LEU A 604 15.22 20.58 29.65
CA LEU A 604 16.33 20.59 28.70
C LEU A 604 17.32 21.79 28.85
N LYS A 605 17.51 22.33 30.07
CA LYS A 605 18.21 23.61 30.33
C LYS A 605 19.54 23.79 29.61
N ASN A 606 20.33 22.72 29.61
CA ASN A 606 21.70 22.69 29.09
C ASN A 606 21.80 22.02 27.72
N VAL A 607 20.68 21.80 27.05
CA VAL A 607 20.61 21.25 25.70
C VAL A 607 20.40 22.40 24.72
N ARG A 608 21.14 22.35 23.61
CA ARG A 608 20.96 23.23 22.44
C ARG A 608 20.82 22.32 21.24
N ILE A 609 19.67 22.41 20.57
CA ILE A 609 19.37 21.58 19.41
C ILE A 609 19.83 22.33 18.17
N PRO A 610 20.70 21.76 17.31
CA PRO A 610 21.03 22.39 16.04
C PRO A 610 19.77 22.60 15.19
N VAL A 611 19.59 23.80 14.64
CA VAL A 611 18.47 24.10 13.74
C VAL A 611 18.78 23.52 12.35
N ARG A 612 17.78 22.87 11.77
CA ARG A 612 17.80 22.22 10.46
C ARG A 612 16.47 22.54 9.79
N PRO A 613 16.29 23.79 9.31
CA PRO A 613 14.99 24.26 8.87
C PRO A 613 14.61 23.57 7.56
N HIS A 614 13.45 22.93 7.50
CA HIS A 614 13.01 22.18 6.32
C HIS A 614 11.49 22.13 6.24
N PHE A 615 10.98 21.63 5.12
CA PHE A 615 9.56 21.32 4.94
C PHE A 615 9.38 19.81 4.99
N GLY A 616 8.59 19.32 5.94
CA GLY A 616 8.12 17.94 6.01
C GLY A 616 7.26 17.61 4.78
N VAL A 617 6.33 18.51 4.45
CA VAL A 617 5.44 18.38 3.31
C VAL A 617 5.92 19.17 2.09
N LEU A 618 6.30 18.46 1.03
CA LEU A 618 6.50 18.97 -0.33
C LEU A 618 5.82 18.01 -1.30
N ALA A 619 4.75 18.45 -1.98
CA ALA A 619 3.90 17.55 -2.75
C ALA A 619 3.45 18.13 -4.08
N VAL A 620 3.36 17.28 -5.09
CA VAL A 620 2.49 17.48 -6.26
C VAL A 620 1.21 16.68 -6.06
N ALA A 621 0.08 17.10 -6.65
CA ALA A 621 -1.16 16.37 -6.46
C ALA A 621 -1.08 14.97 -7.10
N PRO A 622 -1.48 13.91 -6.37
CA PRO A 622 -1.54 12.57 -6.93
C PRO A 622 -2.69 12.46 -7.96
N ALA A 623 -2.60 11.47 -8.86
CA ALA A 623 -3.65 11.15 -9.84
C ALA A 623 -4.88 10.47 -9.20
N HIS A 624 -5.47 11.12 -8.19
CA HIS A 624 -6.67 10.72 -7.47
C HIS A 624 -7.60 11.92 -7.30
N GLU A 625 -8.91 11.69 -7.47
CA GLU A 625 -9.93 12.73 -7.28
C GLU A 625 -10.32 12.86 -5.81
N ASP A 626 -10.45 11.73 -5.12
CA ASP A 626 -10.76 11.69 -3.68
C ASP A 626 -9.64 12.34 -2.85
N PRO A 627 -9.99 12.99 -1.72
CA PRO A 627 -9.00 13.47 -0.76
C PRO A 627 -8.03 12.35 -0.34
N ILE A 628 -6.75 12.63 -0.47
CA ILE A 628 -5.65 11.77 -0.03
C ILE A 628 -5.08 12.34 1.26
N ASP A 629 -5.08 11.54 2.32
CA ASP A 629 -4.49 11.85 3.63
C ASP A 629 -3.09 12.44 3.48
N SER A 630 -2.87 13.61 4.07
CA SER A 630 -1.58 14.30 4.00
C SER A 630 -0.45 13.63 4.78
N VAL A 631 -0.75 12.66 5.67
CA VAL A 631 0.24 12.04 6.58
C VAL A 631 1.15 11.04 5.85
N PRO A 632 0.67 10.05 5.09
CA PRO A 632 1.57 9.07 4.47
C PRO A 632 2.30 9.65 3.24
N PRO A 633 3.66 9.71 3.22
CA PRO A 633 4.38 10.06 2.01
C PRO A 633 4.24 8.97 0.93
N SER A 634 4.46 9.36 -0.33
CA SER A 634 4.47 8.41 -1.44
C SER A 634 5.22 8.94 -2.67
N TYR A 635 4.94 8.38 -3.85
CA TYR A 635 5.60 8.73 -5.11
C TYR A 635 5.50 10.23 -5.45
N PHE A 636 4.40 10.88 -5.04
CA PHE A 636 4.10 12.29 -5.30
C PHE A 636 4.77 13.27 -4.32
N GLY A 637 5.66 12.78 -3.44
CA GLY A 637 6.16 13.54 -2.30
C GLY A 637 5.24 13.35 -1.11
N GLY A 638 4.66 14.45 -0.62
CA GLY A 638 3.83 14.44 0.59
C GLY A 638 4.69 14.68 1.82
N ASN A 639 4.36 14.02 2.93
CA ASN A 639 5.04 14.20 4.21
C ASN A 639 6.33 13.39 4.34
N LEU A 640 7.39 13.90 3.71
CA LEU A 640 8.67 13.22 3.56
C LEU A 640 9.46 13.14 4.87
N ASP A 641 9.39 14.19 5.68
CA ASP A 641 10.13 14.36 6.94
C ASP A 641 11.61 14.02 6.83
N ASN A 642 12.22 14.50 5.75
CA ASN A 642 13.64 14.45 5.58
C ASN A 642 14.22 15.84 5.85
N TRP A 643 14.93 15.98 6.97
CA TRP A 643 15.50 17.27 7.38
C TRP A 643 16.45 17.92 6.36
N ARG A 644 16.89 17.14 5.36
CA ARG A 644 17.74 17.58 4.25
C ARG A 644 16.96 18.24 3.11
N ALA A 645 15.62 18.26 3.14
CA ALA A 645 14.77 19.05 2.25
C ALA A 645 14.77 20.54 2.67
N THR A 646 15.96 21.13 2.64
CA THR A 646 16.28 22.45 3.19
C THR A 646 16.87 23.37 2.11
N LYS A 647 17.22 24.60 2.49
CA LYS A 647 17.95 25.57 1.66
C LYS A 647 19.14 24.92 0.93
N GLY A 648 19.22 25.16 -0.38
CA GLY A 648 20.25 24.61 -1.27
C GLY A 648 19.92 23.24 -1.86
N ALA A 649 18.87 22.57 -1.39
CA ALA A 649 18.44 21.30 -1.93
C ALA A 649 17.50 21.45 -3.14
N LYS A 650 17.50 20.43 -3.99
CA LYS A 650 16.59 20.29 -5.14
C LYS A 650 15.80 19.00 -4.99
N LEU A 651 14.49 19.11 -4.97
CA LEU A 651 13.58 17.97 -4.94
C LEU A 651 12.96 17.77 -6.32
N TYR A 652 13.02 16.55 -6.83
CA TYR A 652 12.39 16.17 -8.10
C TYR A 652 11.19 15.28 -7.80
N LEU A 653 10.01 15.69 -8.26
CA LEU A 653 8.76 14.96 -8.09
C LEU A 653 8.12 14.60 -9.44
N PRO A 654 7.61 13.37 -9.61
CA PRO A 654 6.90 12.98 -10.83
C PRO A 654 5.52 13.65 -10.92
N VAL A 655 5.25 14.34 -12.03
CA VAL A 655 3.96 14.98 -12.30
C VAL A 655 2.94 13.90 -12.65
N ALA A 656 1.81 13.88 -11.94
CA ALA A 656 0.76 12.87 -12.12
C ALA A 656 -0.55 13.47 -12.68
N VAL A 657 -0.72 14.78 -12.60
CA VAL A 657 -1.90 15.53 -13.05
C VAL A 657 -1.48 16.82 -13.74
N ASP A 658 -2.37 17.35 -14.59
CA ASP A 658 -2.13 18.61 -15.29
C ASP A 658 -1.81 19.74 -14.31
N GLY A 659 -0.76 20.49 -14.62
CA GLY A 659 -0.29 21.60 -13.79
C GLY A 659 0.51 21.20 -12.55
N ALA A 660 0.72 19.91 -12.29
CA ALA A 660 1.36 19.33 -11.09
C ALA A 660 0.68 19.63 -9.75
N LEU A 661 0.11 20.83 -9.56
CA LEU A 661 -0.59 21.29 -8.35
C LEU A 661 0.31 21.19 -7.10
N PHE A 662 1.43 21.92 -7.12
CA PHE A 662 2.42 21.91 -6.06
C PHE A 662 1.90 22.56 -4.76
N SER A 663 1.98 21.85 -3.64
CA SER A 663 1.69 22.37 -2.30
C SER A 663 2.87 22.12 -1.35
N VAL A 664 3.05 23.01 -0.38
CA VAL A 664 4.09 22.93 0.64
C VAL A 664 3.50 23.23 2.02
N GLY A 665 3.97 22.55 3.05
CA GLY A 665 3.46 22.67 4.40
C GLY A 665 4.40 22.06 5.43
N ASP A 666 3.88 21.85 6.63
CA ASP A 666 4.55 21.09 7.70
C ASP A 666 6.00 21.51 7.91
N SER A 667 6.20 22.79 8.19
CA SER A 667 7.54 23.35 8.30
C SER A 667 8.15 23.06 9.66
N HIS A 668 9.42 22.68 9.68
CA HIS A 668 10.12 22.16 10.84
C HIS A 668 11.39 22.95 11.10
N ALA A 669 11.57 23.45 12.33
CA ALA A 669 12.81 24.10 12.75
C ALA A 669 13.97 23.11 12.89
N SER A 670 13.69 21.89 13.32
CA SER A 670 14.68 20.81 13.35
C SER A 670 14.01 19.46 13.55
N GLN A 671 14.66 18.42 13.06
CA GLN A 671 14.23 17.03 13.22
C GLN A 671 15.45 16.10 13.26
N GLY A 672 15.31 14.97 13.93
CA GLY A 672 16.23 13.85 13.84
C GLY A 672 15.78 12.82 12.81
N ASP A 673 16.74 12.10 12.22
CA ASP A 673 16.47 10.91 11.42
C ASP A 673 15.69 9.89 12.29
N SER A 674 14.39 9.68 12.00
CA SER A 674 13.36 8.83 12.64
C SER A 674 12.08 9.56 13.04
N GLU A 675 12.16 10.85 13.38
CA GLU A 675 11.02 11.60 13.94
C GLU A 675 10.30 10.87 15.09
N LEU A 676 11.10 10.23 15.95
CA LEU A 676 10.67 9.18 16.87
C LEU A 676 9.39 9.46 17.67
N CYS A 677 9.21 10.68 18.15
CA CYS A 677 8.11 11.02 19.04
C CYS A 677 6.79 11.33 18.33
N GLY A 678 6.79 11.34 16.99
CA GLY A 678 5.61 11.60 16.16
C GLY A 678 5.66 12.94 15.43
N THR A 679 6.52 13.86 15.84
CA THR A 679 6.63 15.22 15.28
C THR A 679 8.06 15.73 15.36
N ALA A 680 8.36 16.75 14.58
CA ALA A 680 9.59 17.53 14.63
C ALA A 680 9.50 18.67 15.67
N ILE A 681 10.38 19.67 15.57
CA ILE A 681 10.07 21.00 16.11
C ILE A 681 9.23 21.73 15.06
N GLU A 682 7.92 21.52 15.15
CA GLU A 682 6.84 22.08 14.36
C GLU A 682 6.84 23.60 14.43
N CYS A 683 7.23 24.28 13.36
CA CYS A 683 7.51 25.73 13.39
C CYS A 683 7.10 26.38 12.07
N SER A 684 6.26 27.42 12.12
CA SER A 684 5.87 28.19 10.94
C SER A 684 7.08 28.80 10.22
N MET A 685 7.11 28.76 8.89
CA MET A 685 8.25 29.23 8.08
C MET A 685 7.79 29.94 6.81
N SER A 686 8.75 30.56 6.12
CA SER A 686 8.60 31.03 4.75
C SER A 686 9.70 30.43 3.90
N GLY A 687 9.33 29.82 2.77
CA GLY A 687 10.26 29.25 1.81
C GLY A 687 10.32 30.06 0.53
N LYS A 688 11.51 30.28 -0.03
CA LYS A 688 11.69 30.77 -1.40
C LYS A 688 12.01 29.59 -2.30
N PHE A 689 11.21 29.39 -3.33
CA PHE A 689 11.35 28.27 -4.26
C PHE A 689 11.53 28.77 -5.70
N GLN A 690 12.23 27.98 -6.51
CA GLN A 690 12.14 28.04 -7.97
C GLN A 690 11.56 26.73 -8.47
N LEU A 691 10.51 26.79 -9.31
CA LEU A 691 9.87 25.61 -9.86
C LEU A 691 10.24 25.45 -11.33
N VAL A 692 10.91 24.35 -11.67
CA VAL A 692 11.39 24.06 -13.02
C VAL A 692 10.74 22.78 -13.53
N LEU A 693 9.98 22.89 -14.61
CA LEU A 693 9.36 21.77 -15.29
C LEU A 693 10.33 21.13 -16.28
N HIS A 694 10.52 19.82 -16.15
CA HIS A 694 11.26 18.99 -17.10
C HIS A 694 10.27 18.13 -17.88
N LYS A 695 10.17 18.37 -19.19
CA LYS A 695 9.22 17.65 -20.03
C LYS A 695 9.70 16.22 -20.28
N LYS A 696 8.79 15.26 -20.21
CA LYS A 696 9.08 13.82 -20.43
C LYS A 696 9.92 13.54 -21.68
N LYS A 697 9.60 14.20 -22.79
CA LYS A 697 10.31 14.08 -24.08
C LYS A 697 11.77 14.52 -24.02
N ASP A 698 12.10 15.47 -23.13
CA ASP A 698 13.44 16.03 -22.99
C ASP A 698 14.29 15.22 -21.99
N LEU A 699 13.64 14.32 -21.24
CA LEU A 699 14.27 13.42 -20.28
C LEU A 699 14.68 12.07 -20.90
N GLU A 700 14.25 11.77 -22.14
CA GLU A 700 14.46 10.47 -22.80
C GLU A 700 15.93 10.00 -22.75
N GLY A 701 16.14 8.76 -22.32
CA GLY A 701 17.47 8.15 -22.19
C GLY A 701 18.23 8.49 -20.90
N GLY A 702 17.71 9.41 -20.08
CA GLY A 702 18.22 9.74 -18.75
C GLY A 702 17.45 9.06 -17.61
N PHE A 703 17.99 9.13 -16.39
CA PHE A 703 17.36 8.57 -15.17
C PHE A 703 16.02 9.22 -14.82
N PHE A 704 15.87 10.52 -15.08
CA PHE A 704 14.62 11.21 -14.76
C PHE A 704 13.45 10.87 -15.70
N ALA A 705 13.70 10.19 -16.83
CA ALA A 705 12.66 9.80 -17.80
C ALA A 705 11.57 8.92 -17.19
N ASP A 706 11.93 8.13 -16.19
CA ASP A 706 11.07 7.19 -15.50
C ASP A 706 11.08 7.39 -13.98
N LEU A 707 11.32 8.63 -13.53
CA LEU A 707 11.21 8.97 -12.11
C LEU A 707 9.80 8.65 -11.62
N ASP A 708 9.70 7.84 -10.57
CA ASP A 708 8.45 7.41 -9.95
C ASP A 708 8.52 7.47 -8.42
N TYR A 709 9.45 8.27 -7.89
CA TYR A 709 9.60 8.54 -6.46
C TYR A 709 10.27 9.90 -6.22
N PRO A 710 10.18 10.46 -5.00
CA PRO A 710 10.88 11.68 -4.63
C PRO A 710 12.41 11.49 -4.65
N PHE A 711 13.10 12.26 -5.47
CA PHE A 711 14.56 12.26 -5.53
C PHE A 711 15.09 13.61 -5.05
N LEU A 712 15.95 13.60 -4.03
CA LEU A 712 16.50 14.80 -3.44
C LEU A 712 17.98 14.91 -3.79
N GLU A 713 18.42 16.10 -4.16
CA GLU A 713 19.80 16.40 -4.53
C GLU A 713 20.29 17.59 -3.72
N THR A 714 21.49 17.46 -3.14
CA THR A 714 22.23 18.59 -2.57
C THR A 714 23.44 18.89 -3.44
N GLU A 715 24.24 19.89 -3.05
CA GLU A 715 25.51 20.18 -3.73
C GLU A 715 26.41 18.94 -3.81
N THR A 716 26.47 18.14 -2.75
CA THR A 716 27.47 17.07 -2.59
C THR A 716 26.89 15.65 -2.56
N GLU A 717 25.58 15.49 -2.47
CA GLU A 717 24.93 14.19 -2.26
C GLU A 717 23.66 14.02 -3.11
N TRP A 718 23.39 12.78 -3.51
CA TRP A 718 22.07 12.35 -3.96
C TRP A 718 21.39 11.56 -2.84
N LEU A 719 20.11 11.82 -2.63
CA LEU A 719 19.29 11.22 -1.60
C LEU A 719 18.06 10.56 -2.21
N ILE A 720 17.99 9.24 -2.07
CA ILE A 720 16.92 8.43 -2.65
C ILE A 720 15.99 7.97 -1.54
N GLN A 721 14.70 8.27 -1.67
CA GLN A 721 13.71 8.00 -0.64
C GLN A 721 12.96 6.70 -0.91
N GLY A 722 13.12 5.73 -0.02
CA GLY A 722 12.34 4.49 0.03
C GLY A 722 11.25 4.59 1.09
N PHE A 723 10.11 3.94 0.80
CA PHE A 723 8.99 3.84 1.74
C PHE A 723 8.54 2.40 1.90
N SER A 724 7.82 2.07 2.98
CA SER A 724 7.24 0.72 3.14
C SER A 724 6.46 0.29 1.89
N TYR A 725 5.79 1.25 1.26
CA TYR A 725 5.13 1.09 -0.03
C TYR A 725 5.48 2.25 -0.96
N ALA A 726 6.20 1.99 -2.05
CA ALA A 726 6.62 3.01 -3.02
C ALA A 726 5.43 3.87 -3.51
N ASN A 727 4.33 3.18 -3.86
CA ASN A 727 3.05 3.78 -4.15
C ASN A 727 1.96 3.06 -3.33
N HIS A 728 1.73 3.52 -2.10
CA HIS A 728 0.80 2.85 -1.18
C HIS A 728 -0.65 2.85 -1.70
N LEU A 729 -1.05 3.90 -2.43
CA LEU A 729 -2.39 4.05 -3.00
C LEU A 729 -2.73 2.92 -3.97
N THR A 730 -1.76 2.51 -4.79
CA THR A 730 -1.95 1.41 -5.75
C THR A 730 -1.60 0.03 -5.16
N GLN A 731 -0.55 -0.05 -4.33
CA GLN A 731 -0.08 -1.32 -3.77
C GLN A 731 -1.03 -1.92 -2.73
N LEU A 732 -1.78 -1.08 -2.01
CA LEU A 732 -2.72 -1.49 -0.96
C LEU A 732 -4.20 -1.44 -1.40
N GLY A 733 -4.49 -0.83 -2.56
CA GLY A 733 -5.85 -0.76 -3.12
C GLY A 733 -6.77 0.26 -2.43
N PRO A 734 -8.11 0.07 -2.49
CA PRO A 734 -9.13 1.02 -1.99
C PRO A 734 -9.02 1.36 -0.51
N HIS A 735 -8.48 0.44 0.31
CA HIS A 735 -8.26 0.67 1.74
C HIS A 735 -6.86 1.19 2.06
N SER A 736 -6.10 1.63 1.05
CA SER A 736 -4.71 2.06 1.18
C SER A 736 -4.51 3.10 2.29
N GLN A 737 -5.38 4.10 2.37
CA GLN A 737 -5.30 5.17 3.38
C GLN A 737 -5.55 4.68 4.82
N THR A 738 -6.13 3.49 5.03
CA THR A 738 -6.24 2.88 6.37
C THR A 738 -5.19 1.78 6.59
N ASP A 739 -4.93 0.97 5.58
CA ASP A 739 -4.06 -0.20 5.70
C ASP A 739 -2.58 0.16 5.78
N VAL A 740 -2.17 1.31 5.25
CA VAL A 740 -0.79 1.79 5.30
C VAL A 740 -0.30 1.92 6.75
N TYR A 741 -1.15 2.43 7.65
CA TYR A 741 -0.86 2.54 9.09
C TYR A 741 -0.73 1.21 9.82
N LYS A 742 -1.30 0.13 9.28
CA LYS A 742 -1.30 -1.20 9.91
C LYS A 742 -0.16 -2.09 9.44
N LYS A 743 0.33 -1.85 8.22
CA LYS A 743 1.18 -2.81 7.49
C LYS A 743 2.58 -2.29 7.18
N ALA A 744 2.83 -0.99 7.34
CA ALA A 744 4.14 -0.41 7.09
C ALA A 744 5.22 -0.95 8.05
N THR A 745 6.42 -1.09 7.51
CA THR A 745 7.61 -1.56 8.25
C THR A 745 8.89 -0.93 7.69
N LEU A 746 9.92 -0.85 8.53
CA LEU A 746 11.25 -0.43 8.11
C LEU A 746 11.89 -1.42 7.15
N ASP A 747 11.62 -2.73 7.29
CA ASP A 747 12.14 -3.75 6.39
C ASP A 747 11.66 -3.55 4.95
N LEU A 748 10.38 -3.21 4.77
CA LEU A 748 9.84 -2.89 3.46
C LEU A 748 10.43 -1.58 2.91
N ALA A 749 10.58 -0.56 3.75
CA ALA A 749 11.17 0.73 3.36
C ALA A 749 12.63 0.61 2.94
N MET A 750 13.42 -0.18 3.67
CA MET A 750 14.81 -0.51 3.34
C MET A 750 14.91 -1.26 2.01
N ARG A 751 14.01 -2.23 1.76
CA ARG A 751 13.96 -2.95 0.47
C ARG A 751 13.60 -2.02 -0.69
N ASP A 752 12.70 -1.07 -0.48
CA ASP A 752 12.34 -0.07 -1.47
C ASP A 752 13.51 0.89 -1.75
N ALA A 753 14.13 1.45 -0.70
CA ALA A 753 15.31 2.30 -0.82
C ALA A 753 16.44 1.60 -1.58
N PHE A 754 16.71 0.31 -1.28
CA PHE A 754 17.67 -0.50 -2.02
C PHE A 754 17.32 -0.61 -3.51
N ARG A 755 16.07 -0.98 -3.85
CA ARG A 755 15.64 -1.16 -5.25
C ARG A 755 15.79 0.13 -6.05
N LYS A 756 15.38 1.26 -5.46
CA LYS A 756 15.49 2.60 -6.06
C LYS A 756 16.93 3.01 -6.26
N THR A 757 17.78 2.79 -5.24
CA THR A 757 19.23 3.06 -5.30
C THR A 757 19.92 2.24 -6.38
N ARG A 758 19.64 0.93 -6.42
CA ARG A 758 20.13 0.04 -7.47
C ARG A 758 19.68 0.53 -8.85
N ARG A 759 18.40 0.86 -9.02
CA ARG A 759 17.87 1.38 -10.30
C ARG A 759 18.58 2.67 -10.71
N TYR A 760 18.79 3.61 -9.77
CA TYR A 760 19.50 4.85 -10.03
C TYR A 760 20.93 4.59 -10.50
N LEU A 761 21.71 3.77 -9.78
CA LEU A 761 23.10 3.48 -10.14
C LEU A 761 23.21 2.77 -11.50
N MET A 762 22.32 1.82 -11.79
CA MET A 762 22.31 1.14 -13.09
C MET A 762 21.93 2.08 -14.24
N THR A 763 20.99 3.00 -14.00
CA THR A 763 20.43 3.85 -15.06
C THR A 763 21.28 5.11 -15.29
N ALA A 764 21.62 5.83 -14.23
CA ALA A 764 22.36 7.09 -14.27
C ALA A 764 23.87 6.86 -14.45
N HIS A 765 24.43 5.86 -13.75
CA HIS A 765 25.89 5.59 -13.74
C HIS A 765 26.29 4.37 -14.57
N LYS A 766 25.34 3.74 -15.28
CA LYS A 766 25.57 2.61 -16.20
C LYS A 766 26.29 1.42 -15.57
N LEU A 767 26.15 1.24 -14.26
CA LEU A 767 26.68 0.08 -13.55
C LEU A 767 25.85 -1.16 -13.88
N THR A 768 26.49 -2.33 -13.90
CA THR A 768 25.77 -3.60 -13.84
C THR A 768 25.10 -3.76 -12.48
N GLU A 769 24.15 -4.71 -12.35
CA GLU A 769 23.50 -4.98 -11.07
C GLU A 769 24.51 -5.41 -9.99
N ASP A 770 25.47 -6.26 -10.34
CA ASP A 770 26.51 -6.74 -9.43
C ASP A 770 27.42 -5.60 -8.94
N GLU A 771 27.83 -4.70 -9.84
CA GLU A 771 28.61 -3.50 -9.49
C GLU A 771 27.80 -2.55 -8.61
N ALA A 772 26.53 -2.31 -8.94
CA ALA A 772 25.64 -1.47 -8.15
C ALA A 772 25.48 -2.02 -6.73
N ILE A 773 25.26 -3.32 -6.57
CA ILE A 773 25.17 -3.97 -5.25
C ILE A 773 26.48 -3.81 -4.47
N SER A 774 27.62 -3.97 -5.14
CA SER A 774 28.94 -3.78 -4.51
C SER A 774 29.11 -2.34 -4.01
N VAL A 775 28.81 -1.33 -4.84
CA VAL A 775 28.92 0.09 -4.47
C VAL A 775 27.96 0.43 -3.34
N ILE A 776 26.71 -0.02 -3.42
CA ILE A 776 25.68 0.17 -2.38
C ILE A 776 26.20 -0.34 -1.03
N SER A 777 26.88 -1.49 -1.02
CA SER A 777 27.30 -2.14 0.22
C SER A 777 28.48 -1.45 0.91
N VAL A 778 29.28 -0.65 0.19
CA VAL A 778 30.55 -0.10 0.71
C VAL A 778 30.67 1.42 0.63
N GLY A 779 29.75 2.10 -0.06
CA GLY A 779 29.82 3.53 -0.32
C GLY A 779 28.48 4.28 -0.29
N VAL A 780 27.39 3.60 0.10
CA VAL A 780 26.06 4.22 0.27
C VAL A 780 25.60 3.99 1.70
N ASP A 781 25.17 5.06 2.37
CA ASP A 781 24.61 5.01 3.72
C ASP A 781 23.08 4.97 3.67
N PHE A 782 22.46 4.08 4.44
CA PHE A 782 21.01 4.05 4.61
C PHE A 782 20.64 4.55 6.00
N GLY A 783 19.78 5.58 6.04
CA GLY A 783 19.25 6.18 7.26
C GLY A 783 17.74 6.03 7.35
N ILE A 784 17.21 5.96 8.57
CA ILE A 784 15.77 6.03 8.79
C ILE A 784 15.33 7.48 8.61
N THR A 785 14.35 7.72 7.75
CA THR A 785 13.78 9.07 7.56
C THR A 785 12.78 9.37 8.69
N GLN A 786 11.70 8.57 8.74
CA GLN A 786 10.66 8.63 9.76
C GLN A 786 10.01 7.25 9.98
N VAL A 787 9.40 7.07 11.15
CA VAL A 787 8.65 5.84 11.54
C VAL A 787 7.27 6.16 12.13
N VAL A 788 6.67 7.29 11.74
CA VAL A 788 5.47 7.83 12.41
C VAL A 788 4.34 8.21 11.46
N ASN A 789 4.56 8.16 10.13
CA ASN A 789 3.61 8.68 9.14
C ASN A 789 2.72 7.62 8.47
N GLY A 790 2.51 6.48 9.12
CA GLY A 790 1.92 5.33 8.44
C GLY A 790 2.89 4.73 7.44
N ASN A 791 3.17 5.36 6.27
CA ASN A 791 4.15 4.85 5.31
C ASN A 791 5.58 5.21 5.71
N TRP A 792 6.25 4.35 6.48
CA TRP A 792 7.58 4.64 7.04
C TRP A 792 8.66 4.79 5.96
N GLY A 793 9.66 5.61 6.25
CA GLY A 793 10.68 6.04 5.28
C GLY A 793 12.11 5.64 5.64
N VAL A 794 12.89 5.26 4.63
CA VAL A 794 14.34 5.06 4.68
C VAL A 794 14.97 5.82 3.51
N HIS A 795 16.03 6.57 3.75
CA HIS A 795 16.76 7.28 2.70
C HIS A 795 18.14 6.66 2.47
N ALA A 796 18.55 6.56 1.21
CA ALA A 796 19.90 6.21 0.82
C ALA A 796 20.68 7.49 0.47
N VAL A 797 21.89 7.65 0.99
CA VAL A 797 22.78 8.79 0.75
C VAL A 797 23.96 8.33 -0.09
N ILE A 798 24.11 8.94 -1.27
CA ILE A 798 25.21 8.67 -2.20
C ILE A 798 26.01 9.96 -2.34
N ARG A 799 27.29 9.96 -1.95
CA ARG A 799 28.19 11.10 -2.14
C ARG A 799 28.56 11.21 -3.62
N LYS A 800 28.44 12.41 -4.20
CA LYS A 800 28.79 12.65 -5.61
C LYS A 800 30.27 12.36 -5.90
N SER A 801 31.14 12.62 -4.94
CA SER A 801 32.60 12.47 -5.05
C SER A 801 33.10 11.03 -5.32
N ILE A 802 32.26 10.01 -5.13
CA ILE A 802 32.65 8.62 -5.45
C ILE A 802 32.58 8.32 -6.95
N PHE A 803 31.97 9.19 -7.74
CA PHE A 803 31.94 9.13 -9.20
C PHE A 803 32.78 10.28 -9.76
N PRO A 804 34.09 10.08 -9.98
CA PRO A 804 34.95 11.13 -10.51
C PRO A 804 34.58 11.43 -11.97
N ASP A 805 34.70 12.70 -12.37
CA ASP A 805 34.66 13.09 -13.77
C ASP A 805 35.79 12.34 -14.49
N ILE A 806 35.44 11.47 -15.43
CA ILE A 806 36.42 10.78 -16.27
C ILE A 806 36.92 11.83 -17.28
N SER A 807 38.07 12.43 -16.98
CA SER A 807 38.80 13.35 -17.86
C SER A 807 39.24 12.71 -19.16
#